data_AF-A0A8G1UMB5-F1
#
_entry.id   AF-A0A8G1UMB5-F1
#
_cell.length_a   1.000
_cell.length_b   1.000
_cell.length_c   1.000
_cell.angle_alpha   90.00
_cell.angle_beta   90.00
_cell.angle_gamma   90.00
#
_symmetry.space_group_name_H-M   'P 1'
#
loop_
_entity.id
_entity.type
_entity.pdbx_description
1 polymer ?
#
loop_
_entity_poly.entity_id
_entity_poly.type
_entity_poly.pdbx_seq_one_letter_code
_entity_poly.pdbx_strand_id
1 'polypeptide(L)'
;MTTSQQHPATSAPTGAWDGFKGGLWRDAIDVRDFVQQNYTPYEGDGSFLAGPTERTTGVWRKITALFPEERARGVLDVSYDTPSTITAHAPGWIDRENELIVGLQTDAPLKRAIMPNGGWRMVAGALETYGYPVDPELEKVFTVHRKTHNAGVFDAYTPDIRAARKAGVVTGLPDAYGRGRIIGDYRRVALYGVDRLIAAKREEKASLDAAPSDPRALEDTIRGREELAEQIRALEELKAMAASYGHDVSAPARTARQAVQWLYFAYLAAVKEQNGAAMSLGRTSTFLDVYLERDLAAGLLTEQQAQELVDDFVIKLRIVRFLRTPEYDELFSGDPTWVTESIGGIGTDGRPLVTRTSFRYLQTLYNLGPAPEPNMTVFWSPRLPRGFKEFCARVSIDTSSIQYESDELMRPRFGDDTAIACCVSAMEVGKQMQFFGARVNLAKTLLYAINGGRDERSGAQVGPATGALTSEVLDYDEVLARLDRQMEWLAETYVHALNVIHYMHDKYAYERLEMALHDRAVRRTMACGIAGLSVAADSLSAIRYAKVRPVRDASGLAVDYEVEGAYPAYGNNDDRADELAVWLVEEFMRKVRKHPTYRGAEHTQSVLTITSNVVYGRKTGSTPDGRRAGEPFSPGANPMNGRDTHGYVASAMSVAKLPYAAAEDGISLTNTVTPDALGRTPEERVRNLAGVLDGYTAVGGFHMNVNVLNRETLLDAMEHPEKYPQLTIRVSGYAVNFVRLTREQQLDVLGRTFHGSL
;
A
#
# COMPACT_ATOMS: atom_id res chain seq x y z
N MET A 1 -46.79 45.01 15.47
CA MET A 1 -46.49 43.84 16.31
C MET A 1 -45.48 42.99 15.55
N THR A 2 -44.20 43.17 15.86
CA THR A 2 -43.08 42.42 15.31
C THR A 2 -42.92 41.14 16.10
N THR A 3 -43.30 40.00 15.51
CA THR A 3 -43.06 38.67 16.07
C THR A 3 -41.59 38.32 15.90
N SER A 4 -40.83 38.43 16.99
CA SER A 4 -39.47 37.87 17.08
C SER A 4 -39.57 36.34 17.07
N GLN A 5 -39.14 35.70 15.99
CA GLN A 5 -38.82 34.28 16.02
C GLN A 5 -37.54 34.11 16.86
N GLN A 6 -37.70 33.56 18.06
CA GLN A 6 -36.58 33.07 18.85
C GLN A 6 -36.00 31.84 18.15
N HIS A 7 -34.78 31.95 17.63
CA HIS A 7 -33.96 30.79 17.30
C HIS A 7 -33.66 30.02 18.60
N PRO A 8 -33.75 28.68 18.64
CA PRO A 8 -33.39 27.92 19.82
C PRO A 8 -31.89 28.12 20.11
N ALA A 9 -31.56 28.35 21.37
CA ALA A 9 -30.17 28.48 21.80
C ALA A 9 -29.38 27.20 21.47
N THR A 10 -28.33 27.36 20.68
CA THR A 10 -27.32 26.35 20.34
C THR A 10 -26.50 25.99 21.58
N SER A 11 -26.75 24.83 22.19
CA SER A 11 -25.85 24.27 23.20
C SER A 11 -24.93 23.23 22.56
N ALA A 12 -23.63 23.33 22.85
CA ALA A 12 -22.66 22.30 22.48
C ALA A 12 -23.06 20.93 23.07
N PRO A 13 -22.70 19.80 22.43
CA PRO A 13 -23.04 18.46 22.92
C PRO A 13 -22.51 18.27 24.35
N THR A 14 -23.36 17.75 25.23
CA THR A 14 -23.06 17.54 26.66
C THR A 14 -22.33 16.21 26.91
N GLY A 15 -22.59 15.20 26.08
CA GLY A 15 -21.91 13.91 26.00
C GLY A 15 -21.29 13.66 24.62
N ALA A 16 -20.30 12.77 24.55
CA ALA A 16 -19.55 12.52 23.32
C ALA A 16 -20.40 11.94 22.17
N TRP A 17 -21.47 11.23 22.52
CA TRP A 17 -22.36 10.53 21.59
C TRP A 17 -23.75 11.15 21.48
N ASP A 18 -23.91 12.38 21.96
CA ASP A 18 -25.16 13.13 21.83
C ASP A 18 -25.49 13.32 20.34
N GLY A 19 -26.75 13.07 19.98
CA GLY A 19 -27.24 13.17 18.59
C GLY A 19 -26.98 11.94 17.71
N PHE A 20 -26.14 10.98 18.11
CA PHE A 20 -25.93 9.75 17.36
C PHE A 20 -27.00 8.69 17.63
N LYS A 21 -27.50 8.05 16.57
CA LYS A 21 -28.37 6.88 16.65
C LYS A 21 -27.64 5.71 17.33
N GLY A 22 -28.31 5.09 18.29
CA GLY A 22 -27.81 3.92 19.00
C GLY A 22 -27.79 2.68 18.13
N GLY A 23 -27.02 1.68 18.58
CA GLY A 23 -26.81 0.39 17.92
C GLY A 23 -25.93 -0.47 18.80
N LEU A 24 -25.49 -1.62 18.27
CA LEU A 24 -24.55 -2.52 18.93
C LEU A 24 -23.25 -1.82 19.32
N TRP A 25 -22.84 -0.83 18.53
CA TRP A 25 -21.63 -0.03 18.77
C TRP A 25 -21.58 0.65 20.15
N ARG A 26 -22.72 0.87 20.82
CA ARG A 26 -22.76 1.44 22.18
C ARG A 26 -22.36 0.43 23.25
N ASP A 27 -22.61 -0.85 23.01
CA ASP A 27 -22.41 -1.95 23.96
C ASP A 27 -21.16 -2.78 23.63
N ALA A 28 -20.70 -2.78 22.38
CA ALA A 28 -19.50 -3.47 21.91
C ALA A 28 -18.50 -2.51 21.22
N ILE A 29 -17.33 -3.02 20.82
CA ILE A 29 -16.40 -2.32 19.93
C ILE A 29 -16.79 -2.66 18.50
N ASP A 30 -17.62 -1.82 17.88
CA ASP A 30 -18.15 -2.03 16.54
C ASP A 30 -18.26 -0.70 15.77
N VAL A 31 -17.15 -0.30 15.15
CA VAL A 31 -17.09 0.94 14.36
C VAL A 31 -17.97 0.84 13.10
N ARG A 32 -18.08 -0.37 12.52
CA ARG A 32 -18.90 -0.61 11.33
C ARG A 32 -20.38 -0.35 11.61
N ASP A 33 -20.90 -0.87 12.71
CA ASP A 33 -22.27 -0.56 13.14
C ASP A 33 -22.44 0.95 13.42
N PHE A 34 -21.50 1.60 14.11
CA PHE A 34 -21.56 3.05 14.32
C PHE A 34 -21.69 3.82 13.00
N VAL A 35 -20.84 3.51 12.02
CA VAL A 35 -20.88 4.14 10.69
C VAL A 35 -22.24 3.89 10.06
N GLN A 36 -22.68 2.63 9.94
CA GLN A 36 -23.94 2.26 9.27
C GLN A 36 -25.18 2.95 9.86
N GLN A 37 -25.23 3.10 11.19
CA GLN A 37 -26.35 3.77 11.87
C GLN A 37 -26.34 5.29 11.68
N ASN A 38 -25.17 5.92 11.49
CA ASN A 38 -25.02 7.37 11.67
C ASN A 38 -24.53 8.15 10.45
N TYR A 39 -23.94 7.50 9.45
CA TYR A 39 -23.48 8.22 8.26
C TYR A 39 -24.65 8.74 7.42
N THR A 40 -24.40 9.84 6.71
CA THR A 40 -25.37 10.45 5.79
C THR A 40 -24.88 10.24 4.35
N PRO A 41 -25.50 9.34 3.57
CA PRO A 41 -25.18 9.19 2.15
C PRO A 41 -25.30 10.52 1.41
N TYR A 42 -24.33 10.84 0.57
CA TYR A 42 -24.32 12.05 -0.24
C TYR A 42 -24.29 11.70 -1.73
N GLU A 43 -25.36 12.06 -2.44
CA GLU A 43 -25.54 11.78 -3.87
C GLU A 43 -25.36 13.02 -4.76
N GLY A 44 -25.00 14.17 -4.17
CA GLY A 44 -24.75 15.42 -4.88
C GLY A 44 -23.40 15.45 -5.60
N ASP A 45 -22.90 16.65 -5.85
CA ASP A 45 -21.65 16.92 -6.56
C ASP A 45 -20.68 17.77 -5.71
N GLY A 46 -19.58 18.22 -6.31
CA GLY A 46 -18.56 19.01 -5.62
C GLY A 46 -18.91 20.48 -5.36
N SER A 47 -20.11 20.97 -5.67
CA SER A 47 -20.43 22.41 -5.63
C SER A 47 -20.40 23.02 -4.22
N PHE A 48 -20.47 22.20 -3.18
CA PHE A 48 -20.45 22.66 -1.78
C PHE A 48 -19.02 22.89 -1.24
N LEU A 49 -17.99 22.42 -1.95
CA LEU A 49 -16.61 22.42 -1.46
C LEU A 49 -16.08 23.84 -1.23
N ALA A 50 -15.33 24.00 -0.14
CA ALA A 50 -14.64 25.24 0.20
C ALA A 50 -13.17 25.20 -0.23
N GLY A 51 -12.66 26.33 -0.72
CA GLY A 51 -11.22 26.52 -0.98
C GLY A 51 -10.40 26.64 0.31
N PRO A 52 -9.06 26.60 0.20
CA PRO A 52 -8.19 26.64 1.37
C PRO A 52 -8.21 28.03 2.01
N THR A 53 -8.00 28.09 3.32
CA THR A 53 -7.89 29.35 4.07
C THR A 53 -6.47 29.87 4.13
N GLU A 54 -6.31 31.13 4.53
CA GLU A 54 -4.98 31.73 4.75
C GLU A 54 -4.18 30.97 5.82
N ARG A 55 -4.85 30.47 6.86
CA ARG A 55 -4.21 29.62 7.89
C ARG A 55 -3.65 28.34 7.26
N THR A 56 -4.50 27.61 6.53
CA THR A 56 -4.13 26.33 5.88
C THR A 56 -2.98 26.53 4.90
N THR A 57 -3.08 27.52 4.02
CA THR A 57 -2.00 27.84 3.07
C THR A 57 -0.73 28.33 3.75
N GLY A 58 -0.84 29.03 4.89
CA GLY A 58 0.30 29.44 5.71
C GLY A 58 1.07 28.25 6.31
N VAL A 59 0.35 27.31 6.94
CA VAL A 59 0.93 26.06 7.48
C VAL A 59 1.55 25.24 6.35
N TRP A 60 0.84 25.07 5.24
CA TRP A 60 1.34 24.33 4.08
C TRP A 60 2.59 24.97 3.47
N ARG A 61 2.65 26.30 3.37
CA ARG A 61 3.83 27.02 2.86
C ARG A 61 5.06 26.79 3.73
N LYS A 62 4.92 26.83 5.06
CA LYS A 62 6.02 26.57 6.00
C LYS A 62 6.64 25.18 5.80
N ILE A 63 5.81 24.14 5.64
CA ILE A 63 6.32 22.78 5.41
C ILE A 63 6.89 22.60 4.00
N THR A 64 6.22 23.10 2.96
CA THR A 64 6.71 22.95 1.58
C THR A 64 8.04 23.66 1.33
N ALA A 65 8.33 24.73 2.07
CA ALA A 65 9.60 25.43 2.02
C ALA A 65 10.80 24.56 2.46
N LEU A 66 10.56 23.47 3.21
CA LEU A 66 11.59 22.53 3.65
C LEU A 66 11.91 21.45 2.60
N PHE A 67 10.99 21.19 1.66
CA PHE A 67 11.17 20.11 0.69
C PHE A 67 12.37 20.26 -0.26
N PRO A 68 12.75 21.45 -0.74
CA PRO A 68 13.97 21.62 -1.53
C PRO A 68 15.22 21.17 -0.77
N GLU A 69 15.33 21.53 0.51
CA GLU A 69 16.46 21.12 1.35
C GLU A 69 16.42 19.62 1.65
N GLU A 70 15.25 19.06 2.00
CA GLU A 70 15.06 17.61 2.19
C GLU A 70 15.54 16.83 0.96
N ARG A 71 15.15 17.27 -0.24
CA ARG A 71 15.57 16.62 -1.49
C ARG A 71 17.06 16.72 -1.74
N ALA A 72 17.65 17.89 -1.50
CA ALA A 72 19.09 18.09 -1.72
C ALA A 72 19.94 17.21 -0.79
N ARG A 73 19.47 16.95 0.43
CA ARG A 73 20.15 16.13 1.44
C ARG A 73 19.74 14.66 1.44
N GLY A 74 18.67 14.29 0.73
CA GLY A 74 18.02 12.99 0.78
C GLY A 74 17.11 12.81 2.00
N VAL A 75 17.58 13.25 3.18
CA VAL A 75 16.79 13.37 4.42
C VAL A 75 16.99 14.76 5.00
N LEU A 76 15.92 15.39 5.52
CA LEU A 76 16.05 16.71 6.13
C LEU A 76 16.81 16.63 7.45
N ASP A 77 16.41 15.69 8.32
CA ASP A 77 17.11 15.42 9.57
C ASP A 77 16.84 14.00 10.08
N VAL A 78 17.67 13.51 11.01
CA VAL A 78 17.54 12.20 11.64
C VAL A 78 17.71 12.31 13.15
N SER A 79 16.77 11.74 13.91
CA SER A 79 16.92 11.51 15.35
C SER A 79 17.82 10.29 15.59
N TYR A 80 19.13 10.45 15.37
CA TYR A 80 20.08 9.33 15.27
C TYR A 80 20.42 8.65 16.60
N ASP A 81 20.20 9.31 17.73
CA ASP A 81 20.57 8.87 19.09
C ASP A 81 19.40 8.36 19.93
N THR A 82 18.17 8.44 19.39
CA THR A 82 16.95 8.15 20.14
C THR A 82 16.14 7.06 19.43
N PRO A 83 16.22 5.79 19.88
CA PRO A 83 15.35 4.71 19.43
C PRO A 83 13.88 5.08 19.58
N SER A 84 13.14 5.08 18.47
CA SER A 84 11.74 5.51 18.49
C SER A 84 10.85 4.53 19.25
N THR A 85 9.94 5.08 20.05
CA THR A 85 8.80 4.43 20.68
C THR A 85 7.63 5.40 20.64
N ILE A 86 6.44 4.98 21.07
CA ILE A 86 5.24 5.84 21.13
C ILE A 86 5.51 7.13 21.94
N THR A 87 6.35 7.06 22.97
CA THR A 87 6.62 8.18 23.89
C THR A 87 8.07 8.68 23.87
N ALA A 88 8.92 8.21 22.94
CA ALA A 88 10.35 8.53 22.94
C ALA A 88 10.64 10.01 22.67
N HIS A 89 9.84 10.64 21.80
CA HIS A 89 10.08 11.99 21.32
C HIS A 89 9.14 13.00 21.98
N ALA A 90 9.67 14.19 22.28
CA ALA A 90 8.88 15.34 22.71
C ALA A 90 7.93 15.82 21.59
N PRO A 91 6.86 16.58 21.94
CA PRO A 91 5.99 17.16 20.94
C PRO A 91 6.74 18.05 19.92
N GLY A 92 6.51 17.82 18.63
CA GLY A 92 6.93 18.70 17.53
C GLY A 92 5.76 19.41 16.83
N TRP A 93 6.05 20.53 16.16
CA TRP A 93 5.07 21.39 15.45
C TRP A 93 5.60 21.88 14.11
N ILE A 94 4.69 22.09 13.15
CA ILE A 94 4.99 22.86 11.92
C ILE A 94 4.83 24.35 12.23
N ASP A 95 3.74 24.69 12.91
CA ASP A 95 3.35 26.05 13.26
C ASP A 95 2.38 26.01 14.44
N ARG A 96 2.93 25.97 15.65
CA ARG A 96 2.20 25.67 16.88
C ARG A 96 0.94 26.51 17.11
N GLU A 97 0.95 27.77 16.69
CA GLU A 97 -0.17 28.70 16.87
C GLU A 97 -1.31 28.48 15.85
N ASN A 98 -0.99 27.93 14.68
CA ASN A 98 -1.92 27.84 13.55
C ASN A 98 -2.36 26.41 13.23
N GLU A 99 -1.78 25.38 13.85
CA GLU A 99 -2.20 23.98 13.63
C GLU A 99 -3.51 23.67 14.39
N LEU A 100 -4.51 23.14 13.67
CA LEU A 100 -5.75 22.67 14.27
C LEU A 100 -5.64 21.22 14.73
N ILE A 101 -4.91 20.41 13.96
CA ILE A 101 -4.58 19.01 14.20
C ILE A 101 -3.07 18.91 14.38
N VAL A 102 -2.63 18.43 15.54
CA VAL A 102 -1.23 18.41 15.98
C VAL A 102 -0.68 17.00 16.09
N GLY A 103 0.66 16.88 16.08
CA GLY A 103 1.36 15.61 16.24
C GLY A 103 2.36 15.35 15.11
N LEU A 104 3.60 15.00 15.46
CA LEU A 104 4.68 14.65 14.52
C LEU A 104 5.42 13.40 15.02
N GLN A 105 6.02 12.63 14.12
CA GLN A 105 6.76 11.41 14.47
C GLN A 105 7.94 11.70 15.41
N THR A 106 8.59 12.85 15.25
CA THR A 106 9.67 13.33 16.12
C THR A 106 9.34 14.75 16.64
N ASP A 107 10.32 15.42 17.21
CA ASP A 107 10.24 16.78 17.74
C ASP A 107 10.26 17.89 16.65
N ALA A 108 10.46 17.52 15.37
CA ALA A 108 10.53 18.47 14.26
C ALA A 108 9.89 17.91 12.96
N PRO A 109 9.39 18.77 12.05
CA PRO A 109 8.84 18.32 10.77
C PRO A 109 9.91 17.62 9.92
N LEU A 110 9.53 16.52 9.26
CA LEU A 110 10.37 15.73 8.32
C LEU A 110 11.63 15.09 8.93
N LYS A 111 11.88 15.24 10.24
CA LYS A 111 12.97 14.56 10.94
C LYS A 111 12.63 13.09 11.17
N ARG A 112 13.43 12.20 10.61
CA ARG A 112 13.21 10.75 10.59
C ARG A 112 13.72 10.10 11.88
N ALA A 113 12.98 9.15 12.44
CA ALA A 113 13.41 8.41 13.63
C ALA A 113 14.17 7.12 13.26
N ILE A 114 15.04 6.65 14.16
CA ILE A 114 15.63 5.31 14.06
C ILE A 114 14.71 4.26 14.72
N MET A 115 14.55 3.11 14.06
CA MET A 115 13.68 2.01 14.54
C MET A 115 14.45 0.68 14.55
N PRO A 116 15.30 0.47 15.57
CA PRO A 116 16.30 -0.59 15.56
C PRO A 116 15.77 -2.01 15.81
N ASN A 117 14.55 -2.17 16.34
CA ASN A 117 13.94 -3.50 16.53
C ASN A 117 13.82 -4.30 15.22
N GLY A 118 13.63 -3.60 14.09
CA GLY A 118 13.63 -4.19 12.75
C GLY A 118 15.01 -4.68 12.31
N GLY A 119 16.09 -4.05 12.78
CA GLY A 119 17.47 -4.46 12.53
C GLY A 119 18.48 -3.33 12.60
N TRP A 120 19.52 -3.50 13.43
CA TRP A 120 20.56 -2.50 13.64
C TRP A 120 21.37 -2.20 12.38
N ARG A 121 21.70 -3.23 11.57
CA ARG A 121 22.54 -3.07 10.38
C ARG A 121 21.99 -2.05 9.39
N MET A 122 20.66 -2.02 9.21
CA MET A 122 20.02 -1.07 8.30
C MET A 122 19.97 0.34 8.89
N VAL A 123 19.81 0.46 10.22
CA VAL A 123 19.92 1.76 10.91
C VAL A 123 21.33 2.33 10.75
N ALA A 124 22.35 1.57 11.13
CA ALA A 124 23.75 2.01 11.03
C ALA A 124 24.12 2.39 9.59
N GLY A 125 23.81 1.54 8.61
CA GLY A 125 24.09 1.85 7.20
C GLY A 125 23.35 3.09 6.68
N ALA A 126 22.12 3.34 7.13
CA ALA A 126 21.40 4.56 6.78
C ALA A 126 22.01 5.81 7.46
N LEU A 127 22.39 5.72 8.74
CA LEU A 127 23.07 6.82 9.44
C LEU A 127 24.38 7.20 8.74
N GLU A 128 25.21 6.21 8.41
CA GLU A 128 26.45 6.41 7.66
C GLU A 128 26.19 7.05 6.28
N THR A 129 25.18 6.56 5.55
CA THR A 129 24.80 7.08 4.22
C THR A 129 24.46 8.57 4.27
N TYR A 130 23.75 9.01 5.31
CA TYR A 130 23.31 10.41 5.45
C TYR A 130 24.23 11.25 6.34
N GLY A 131 25.41 10.74 6.71
CA GLY A 131 26.45 11.49 7.43
C GLY A 131 26.18 11.70 8.93
N TYR A 132 25.38 10.84 9.55
CA TYR A 132 25.12 10.84 10.99
C TYR A 132 26.02 9.83 11.72
N PRO A 133 26.42 10.11 12.98
CA PRO A 133 27.24 9.19 13.75
C PRO A 133 26.44 7.94 14.14
N VAL A 134 27.12 6.80 14.15
CA VAL A 134 26.61 5.54 14.71
C VAL A 134 26.97 5.51 16.19
N ASP A 135 25.96 5.53 17.05
CA ASP A 135 26.17 5.47 18.50
C ASP A 135 26.63 4.05 18.93
N PRO A 136 27.83 3.90 19.52
CA PRO A 136 28.37 2.59 19.90
C PRO A 136 27.60 1.91 21.04
N GLU A 137 26.95 2.67 21.92
CA GLU A 137 26.11 2.10 22.97
C GLU A 137 24.79 1.57 22.40
N LEU A 138 24.18 2.28 21.44
CA LEU A 138 23.01 1.77 20.73
C LEU A 138 23.37 0.53 19.91
N GLU A 139 24.52 0.52 19.23
CA GLU A 139 25.01 -0.67 18.53
C GLU A 139 25.12 -1.86 19.47
N LYS A 140 25.75 -1.67 20.63
CA LYS A 140 25.87 -2.72 21.64
C LYS A 140 24.50 -3.19 22.13
N VAL A 141 23.55 -2.30 22.37
CA VAL A 141 22.18 -2.67 22.74
C VAL A 141 21.54 -3.58 21.70
N PHE A 142 21.56 -3.21 20.42
CA PHE A 142 20.83 -3.94 19.37
C PHE A 142 21.63 -5.06 18.67
N THR A 143 22.87 -5.31 19.11
CA THR A 143 23.68 -6.45 18.65
C THR A 143 23.99 -7.45 19.77
N VAL A 144 24.04 -7.02 21.03
CA VAL A 144 24.38 -7.88 22.18
C VAL A 144 23.17 -8.14 23.08
N HIS A 145 22.38 -7.11 23.42
CA HIS A 145 21.35 -7.21 24.45
C HIS A 145 19.95 -7.52 23.89
N ARG A 146 19.58 -6.85 22.80
CA ARG A 146 18.29 -6.97 22.14
C ARG A 146 18.49 -7.46 20.71
N LYS A 147 18.33 -8.77 20.50
CA LYS A 147 18.29 -9.36 19.16
C LYS A 147 17.18 -8.71 18.34
N THR A 148 17.43 -8.45 17.06
CA THR A 148 16.50 -7.77 16.16
C THR A 148 15.79 -8.75 15.22
N HIS A 149 14.71 -8.30 14.58
CA HIS A 149 14.01 -9.07 13.54
C HIS A 149 14.97 -9.57 12.46
N ASN A 150 15.73 -8.66 11.85
CA ASN A 150 16.73 -8.99 10.82
C ASN A 150 17.72 -10.06 11.28
N ALA A 151 18.34 -9.91 12.45
CA ALA A 151 19.27 -10.92 12.97
C ALA A 151 18.58 -12.26 13.21
N GLY A 152 17.33 -12.26 13.71
CA GLY A 152 16.51 -13.45 13.87
C GLY A 152 16.27 -14.19 12.55
N VAL A 153 15.88 -13.46 11.51
CA VAL A 153 15.63 -14.03 10.17
C VAL A 153 16.89 -14.64 9.59
N PHE A 154 17.99 -13.90 9.59
CA PHE A 154 19.22 -14.38 8.98
C PHE A 154 19.79 -15.59 9.71
N ASP A 155 19.65 -15.70 11.04
CA ASP A 155 20.05 -16.91 11.76
C ASP A 155 19.23 -18.16 11.41
N ALA A 156 17.98 -17.99 10.96
CA ALA A 156 17.07 -19.10 10.64
C ALA A 156 16.95 -19.40 9.13
N TYR A 157 17.43 -18.52 8.25
CA TYR A 157 17.45 -18.77 6.82
C TYR A 157 18.36 -19.94 6.41
N THR A 158 17.86 -20.77 5.50
CA THR A 158 18.64 -21.84 4.88
C THR A 158 19.62 -21.30 3.82
N PRO A 159 20.65 -22.08 3.45
CA PRO A 159 21.51 -21.74 2.31
C PRO A 159 20.74 -21.50 1.02
N ASP A 160 19.68 -22.28 0.76
CA ASP A 160 18.87 -22.18 -0.47
C ASP A 160 18.10 -20.87 -0.55
N ILE A 161 17.46 -20.43 0.55
CA ILE A 161 16.79 -19.13 0.62
C ILE A 161 17.80 -18.00 0.37
N ARG A 162 18.99 -18.09 0.97
CA ARG A 162 20.05 -17.09 0.77
C ARG A 162 20.56 -17.07 -0.68
N ALA A 163 20.69 -18.23 -1.31
CA ALA A 163 21.07 -18.35 -2.72
C ALA A 163 20.01 -17.75 -3.65
N ALA A 164 18.73 -18.07 -3.43
CA ALA A 164 17.60 -17.50 -4.16
C ALA A 164 17.52 -15.97 -4.02
N ARG A 165 17.77 -15.45 -2.80
CA ARG A 165 17.87 -14.01 -2.52
C ARG A 165 19.02 -13.35 -3.25
N LYS A 166 20.19 -13.97 -3.27
CA LYS A 166 21.37 -13.43 -3.96
C LYS A 166 21.17 -13.39 -5.48
N ALA A 167 20.57 -14.44 -6.05
CA ALA A 167 20.36 -14.60 -7.49
C ALA A 167 19.25 -13.70 -8.08
N GLY A 168 18.40 -13.09 -7.25
CA GLY A 168 17.33 -12.24 -7.76
C GLY A 168 16.06 -13.00 -8.16
N VAL A 169 15.83 -14.19 -7.58
CA VAL A 169 14.60 -14.97 -7.81
C VAL A 169 13.61 -14.87 -6.65
N VAL A 170 14.10 -14.72 -5.41
CA VAL A 170 13.32 -14.44 -4.19
C VAL A 170 14.01 -13.33 -3.39
N THR A 171 13.82 -12.06 -3.78
CA THR A 171 14.58 -10.91 -3.25
C THR A 171 13.66 -9.79 -2.81
N GLY A 172 14.11 -8.98 -1.84
CA GLY A 172 13.36 -7.82 -1.35
C GLY A 172 12.21 -8.16 -0.41
N LEU A 173 12.21 -9.37 0.16
CA LEU A 173 11.31 -9.78 1.24
C LEU A 173 11.52 -8.91 2.51
N PRO A 174 10.54 -8.87 3.46
CA PRO A 174 10.66 -8.05 4.67
C PRO A 174 11.60 -8.66 5.72
N ASP A 175 12.83 -8.97 5.30
CA ASP A 175 13.93 -9.43 6.16
C ASP A 175 14.83 -8.28 6.67
N ALA A 176 14.66 -7.07 6.14
CA ALA A 176 15.51 -5.92 6.42
C ALA A 176 14.73 -4.60 6.69
N TYR A 177 13.41 -4.68 6.82
CA TYR A 177 12.52 -3.55 7.10
C TYR A 177 11.24 -4.06 7.77
N GLY A 178 10.47 -3.19 8.44
CA GLY A 178 9.21 -3.58 9.07
C GLY A 178 8.19 -4.10 8.04
N ARG A 179 7.46 -5.16 8.36
CA ARG A 179 6.57 -5.83 7.38
C ARG A 179 5.43 -4.93 6.88
N GLY A 180 4.86 -4.08 7.73
CA GLY A 180 3.65 -3.31 7.42
C GLY A 180 2.48 -4.24 7.09
N ARG A 181 1.56 -3.81 6.22
CA ARG A 181 0.33 -4.57 5.85
C ARG A 181 -0.59 -4.85 7.05
N ILE A 182 -0.59 -3.93 8.01
CA ILE A 182 -1.47 -3.90 9.16
C ILE A 182 -2.14 -2.53 9.17
N ILE A 183 -3.43 -2.51 9.51
CA ILE A 183 -4.17 -1.26 9.71
C ILE A 183 -4.89 -1.37 11.04
N GLY A 184 -4.33 -0.75 12.08
CA GLY A 184 -5.08 -0.56 13.32
C GLY A 184 -6.37 0.22 13.02
N ASP A 185 -7.49 -0.15 13.62
CA ASP A 185 -8.72 0.64 13.45
C ASP A 185 -8.63 1.94 14.28
N TYR A 186 -7.92 2.93 13.74
CA TYR A 186 -7.63 4.21 14.40
C TYR A 186 -8.90 4.99 14.78
N ARG A 187 -10.02 4.70 14.10
CA ARG A 187 -11.35 5.27 14.40
C ARG A 187 -11.85 4.87 15.78
N ARG A 188 -11.41 3.72 16.32
CA ARG A 188 -11.78 3.24 17.66
C ARG A 188 -11.40 4.23 18.74
N VAL A 189 -10.25 4.90 18.62
CA VAL A 189 -9.79 5.87 19.64
C VAL A 189 -10.72 7.09 19.66
N ALA A 190 -11.13 7.59 18.49
CA ALA A 190 -12.10 8.67 18.39
C ALA A 190 -13.48 8.24 18.93
N LEU A 191 -13.96 7.05 18.58
CA LEU A 191 -15.31 6.59 18.95
C LEU A 191 -15.44 6.21 20.44
N TYR A 192 -14.42 5.57 21.01
CA TYR A 192 -14.51 4.92 22.33
C TYR A 192 -13.64 5.56 23.41
N GLY A 193 -12.61 6.32 23.03
CA GLY A 193 -11.55 6.70 23.96
C GLY A 193 -10.71 5.50 24.39
N VAL A 194 -9.51 5.78 24.90
CA VAL A 194 -8.54 4.72 25.20
C VAL A 194 -8.95 3.88 26.42
N ASP A 195 -9.65 4.44 27.41
CA ASP A 195 -9.98 3.69 28.64
C ASP A 195 -10.94 2.53 28.37
N ARG A 196 -11.92 2.73 27.48
CA ARG A 196 -12.84 1.66 27.05
C ARG A 196 -12.11 0.59 26.25
N LEU A 197 -11.14 0.96 25.41
CA LEU A 197 -10.34 0.00 24.65
C LEU A 197 -9.43 -0.83 25.56
N ILE A 198 -8.81 -0.22 26.57
CA ILE A 198 -8.04 -0.94 27.59
C ILE A 198 -8.93 -1.91 28.36
N ALA A 199 -10.15 -1.50 28.75
CA ALA A 199 -11.09 -2.37 29.44
C ALA A 199 -11.44 -3.61 28.60
N ALA A 200 -11.76 -3.41 27.31
CA ALA A 200 -12.03 -4.50 26.38
C ALA A 200 -10.83 -5.45 26.24
N LYS A 201 -9.60 -4.92 26.12
CA LYS A 201 -8.38 -5.74 26.02
C LYS A 201 -8.08 -6.53 27.29
N ARG A 202 -8.41 -5.98 28.47
CA ARG A 202 -8.30 -6.70 29.75
C ARG A 202 -9.28 -7.86 29.82
N GLU A 203 -10.51 -7.68 29.34
CA GLU A 203 -11.50 -8.75 29.22
C GLU A 203 -11.06 -9.84 28.23
N GLU A 204 -10.58 -9.46 27.05
CA GLU A 204 -9.99 -10.39 26.08
C GLU A 204 -8.84 -11.19 26.70
N LYS A 205 -7.97 -10.55 27.49
CA LYS A 205 -6.86 -11.22 28.17
C LYS A 205 -7.34 -12.18 29.26
N ALA A 206 -8.32 -11.79 30.07
CA ALA A 206 -8.91 -12.64 31.10
C ALA A 206 -9.61 -13.88 30.51
N SER A 207 -10.17 -13.76 29.29
CA SER A 207 -10.77 -14.89 28.57
C SER A 207 -9.78 -16.02 28.23
N LEU A 208 -8.48 -15.79 28.39
CA LEU A 208 -7.39 -16.76 28.16
C LEU A 208 -6.79 -17.33 29.46
N ASP A 209 -7.41 -17.09 30.63
CA ASP A 209 -6.87 -17.55 31.92
C ASP A 209 -7.02 -19.06 32.14
N ALA A 210 -8.02 -19.69 31.52
CA ALA A 210 -8.19 -21.15 31.59
C ALA A 210 -7.04 -21.86 30.87
N ALA A 211 -6.39 -22.82 31.54
CA ALA A 211 -5.34 -23.61 30.93
C ALA A 211 -5.92 -24.48 29.79
N PRO A 212 -5.37 -24.40 28.56
CA PRO A 212 -5.84 -25.24 27.47
C PRO A 212 -5.50 -26.71 27.75
N SER A 213 -6.43 -27.62 27.42
CA SER A 213 -6.22 -29.06 27.56
C SER A 213 -5.33 -29.65 26.46
N ASP A 214 -5.18 -28.95 25.33
CA ASP A 214 -4.28 -29.32 24.22
C ASP A 214 -2.90 -28.65 24.42
N PRO A 215 -1.81 -29.43 24.54
CA PRO A 215 -0.44 -28.89 24.62
C PRO A 215 -0.06 -27.96 23.46
N ARG A 216 -0.61 -28.15 22.25
CA ARG A 216 -0.33 -27.26 21.11
C ARG A 216 -1.01 -25.89 21.27
N ALA A 217 -2.18 -25.85 21.91
CA ALA A 217 -2.87 -24.61 22.22
C ALA A 217 -2.21 -23.83 23.38
N LEU A 218 -1.31 -24.46 24.15
CA LEU A 218 -0.62 -23.81 25.27
C LEU A 218 0.30 -22.68 24.80
N GLU A 219 1.15 -22.92 23.80
CA GLU A 219 2.06 -21.89 23.27
C GLU A 219 1.28 -20.72 22.66
N ASP A 220 0.23 -21.01 21.89
CA ASP A 220 -0.65 -20.00 21.30
C ASP A 220 -1.36 -19.15 22.36
N THR A 221 -1.80 -19.78 23.46
CA THR A 221 -2.44 -19.09 24.59
C THR A 221 -1.43 -18.22 25.36
N ILE A 222 -0.21 -18.71 25.59
CA ILE A 222 0.85 -17.94 26.23
C ILE A 222 1.20 -16.71 25.38
N ARG A 223 1.46 -16.91 24.08
CA ARG A 223 1.74 -15.82 23.14
C ARG A 223 0.58 -14.82 23.09
N GLY A 224 -0.67 -15.29 22.99
CA GLY A 224 -1.84 -14.41 22.97
C GLY A 224 -1.98 -13.53 24.22
N ARG A 225 -1.68 -14.06 25.42
CA ARG A 225 -1.70 -13.26 26.65
C ARG A 225 -0.57 -12.23 26.72
N GLU A 226 0.62 -12.56 26.20
CA GLU A 226 1.74 -11.63 26.10
C GLU A 226 1.43 -10.51 25.10
N GLU A 227 0.96 -10.86 23.90
CA GLU A 227 0.50 -9.93 22.87
C GLU A 227 -0.56 -8.97 23.43
N LEU A 228 -1.57 -9.47 24.14
CA LEU A 228 -2.61 -8.63 24.76
C LEU A 228 -2.05 -7.72 25.87
N ALA A 229 -1.06 -8.16 26.64
CA ALA A 229 -0.41 -7.31 27.63
C ALA A 229 0.39 -6.17 26.98
N GLU A 230 1.09 -6.46 25.88
CA GLU A 230 1.76 -5.45 25.06
C GLU A 230 0.78 -4.46 24.42
N GLN A 231 -0.36 -4.94 23.92
CA GLN A 231 -1.43 -4.09 23.38
C GLN A 231 -1.98 -3.11 24.44
N ILE A 232 -2.22 -3.58 25.68
CA ILE A 232 -2.67 -2.72 26.78
C ILE A 232 -1.63 -1.64 27.10
N ARG A 233 -0.34 -2.01 27.18
CA ARG A 233 0.75 -1.04 27.42
C ARG A 233 0.84 0.00 26.30
N ALA A 234 0.73 -0.41 25.04
CA ALA A 234 0.76 0.50 23.90
C ALA A 234 -0.40 1.52 23.94
N LEU A 235 -1.59 1.10 24.39
CA LEU A 235 -2.72 2.01 24.61
C LEU A 235 -2.44 3.01 25.76
N GLU A 236 -1.82 2.58 26.84
CA GLU A 236 -1.39 3.48 27.93
C GLU A 236 -0.32 4.49 27.45
N GLU A 237 0.62 4.03 26.63
CA GLU A 237 1.63 4.88 25.97
C GLU A 237 0.99 5.89 25.00
N LEU A 238 -0.06 5.49 24.27
CA LEU A 238 -0.84 6.39 23.41
C LEU A 238 -1.47 7.54 24.23
N LYS A 239 -2.02 7.25 25.42
CA LYS A 239 -2.52 8.30 26.33
C LYS A 239 -1.40 9.26 26.75
N ALA A 240 -0.24 8.73 27.12
CA ALA A 240 0.91 9.54 27.52
C ALA A 240 1.41 10.42 26.36
N MET A 241 1.48 9.88 25.15
CA MET A 241 1.85 10.62 23.94
C MET A 241 0.86 11.77 23.69
N ALA A 242 -0.45 11.49 23.65
CA ALA A 242 -1.46 12.53 23.42
C ALA A 242 -1.45 13.60 24.53
N ALA A 243 -1.24 13.20 25.79
CA ALA A 243 -1.14 14.11 26.93
C ALA A 243 0.05 15.08 26.80
N SER A 244 1.17 14.63 26.21
CA SER A 244 2.31 15.53 25.94
C SER A 244 1.95 16.67 24.98
N TYR A 245 0.99 16.44 24.07
CA TYR A 245 0.41 17.46 23.19
C TYR A 245 -0.73 18.27 23.83
N GLY A 246 -1.06 18.03 25.10
CA GLY A 246 -2.14 18.71 25.82
C GLY A 246 -3.53 18.13 25.58
N HIS A 247 -3.63 16.88 25.11
CA HIS A 247 -4.90 16.21 24.82
C HIS A 247 -5.11 14.98 25.71
N ASP A 248 -6.30 14.89 26.32
CA ASP A 248 -6.72 13.68 27.04
C ASP A 248 -7.61 12.81 26.15
N VAL A 249 -7.04 11.70 25.65
CA VAL A 249 -7.73 10.72 24.80
C VAL A 249 -8.34 9.57 25.61
N SER A 250 -8.40 9.66 26.95
CA SER A 250 -9.04 8.66 27.81
C SER A 250 -10.49 8.41 27.43
N ALA A 251 -11.24 9.48 27.16
CA ALA A 251 -12.66 9.47 26.80
C ALA A 251 -12.89 9.62 25.28
N PRO A 252 -14.06 9.20 24.78
CA PRO A 252 -14.47 9.41 23.40
C PRO A 252 -14.40 10.88 22.95
N ALA A 253 -14.14 11.08 21.66
CA ALA A 253 -14.16 12.39 21.03
C ALA A 253 -15.58 13.00 21.06
N ARG A 254 -15.66 14.27 21.48
CA ARG A 254 -16.94 15.01 21.64
C ARG A 254 -17.27 15.93 20.48
N THR A 255 -16.28 16.32 19.67
CA THR A 255 -16.45 17.23 18.53
C THR A 255 -15.76 16.66 17.30
N ALA A 256 -16.07 17.17 16.11
CA ALA A 256 -15.40 16.76 14.88
C ALA A 256 -13.88 17.00 14.94
N ARG A 257 -13.43 18.13 15.51
CA ARG A 257 -12.00 18.38 15.71
C ARG A 257 -11.34 17.32 16.60
N GLN A 258 -12.00 16.92 17.69
CA GLN A 258 -11.49 15.84 18.53
C GLN A 258 -11.51 14.49 17.80
N ALA A 259 -12.53 14.20 16.99
CA ALA A 259 -12.61 12.93 16.27
C ALA A 259 -11.45 12.79 15.26
N VAL A 260 -11.16 13.85 14.50
CA VAL A 260 -10.00 13.91 13.61
C VAL A 260 -8.69 13.78 14.39
N GLN A 261 -8.53 14.53 15.48
CA GLN A 261 -7.30 14.51 16.28
C GLN A 261 -7.06 13.15 16.98
N TRP A 262 -8.10 12.48 17.47
CA TRP A 262 -7.99 11.23 18.23
C TRP A 262 -7.62 10.09 17.30
N LEU A 263 -8.26 10.07 16.12
CA LEU A 263 -7.89 9.18 15.02
C LEU A 263 -6.44 9.41 14.62
N TYR A 264 -6.03 10.67 14.42
CA TYR A 264 -4.65 10.97 14.05
C TYR A 264 -3.65 10.57 15.14
N PHE A 265 -3.95 10.75 16.43
CA PHE A 265 -3.04 10.30 17.49
C PHE A 265 -2.87 8.78 17.50
N ALA A 266 -3.94 8.03 17.24
CA ALA A 266 -3.85 6.58 17.12
C ALA A 266 -2.93 6.17 15.96
N TYR A 267 -3.07 6.80 14.79
CA TYR A 267 -2.20 6.58 13.64
C TYR A 267 -0.76 7.05 13.89
N LEU A 268 -0.59 8.21 14.53
CA LEU A 268 0.71 8.79 14.86
C LEU A 268 1.52 7.86 15.76
N ALA A 269 0.89 7.28 16.78
CA ALA A 269 1.56 6.35 17.66
C ALA A 269 1.98 5.06 16.92
N ALA A 270 1.24 4.62 15.90
CA ALA A 270 1.65 3.51 15.05
C ALA A 270 2.91 3.86 14.24
N VAL A 271 2.94 5.03 13.57
CA VAL A 271 4.11 5.47 12.77
C VAL A 271 5.28 6.00 13.61
N LYS A 272 5.13 6.13 14.94
CA LYS A 272 6.23 6.31 15.89
C LYS A 272 6.84 4.99 16.36
N GLU A 273 6.05 3.92 16.39
CA GLU A 273 6.51 2.62 16.88
C GLU A 273 7.08 1.75 15.75
N GLN A 274 6.46 1.78 14.57
CA GLN A 274 6.73 0.86 13.48
C GLN A 274 7.13 1.58 12.19
N ASN A 275 8.07 0.98 11.44
CA ASN A 275 8.51 1.43 10.11
C ASN A 275 8.11 0.41 9.03
N GLY A 276 6.88 -0.10 9.11
CA GLY A 276 6.31 -0.96 8.08
C GLY A 276 6.57 -0.40 6.69
N ALA A 277 6.75 -1.27 5.69
CA ALA A 277 6.87 -0.79 4.31
C ALA A 277 5.67 0.10 3.97
N ALA A 278 4.45 -0.40 4.22
CA ALA A 278 3.21 0.35 4.15
C ALA A 278 2.58 0.56 5.53
N MET A 279 2.27 1.81 5.86
CA MET A 279 1.58 2.24 7.08
C MET A 279 0.25 2.90 6.69
N SER A 280 -0.73 2.09 6.33
CA SER A 280 -1.99 2.58 5.75
C SER A 280 -2.95 3.11 6.80
N LEU A 281 -3.77 4.10 6.42
CA LEU A 281 -4.69 4.79 7.31
C LEU A 281 -6.00 4.03 7.51
N GLY A 282 -6.51 3.37 6.48
CA GLY A 282 -7.75 2.59 6.54
C GLY A 282 -8.90 3.23 5.76
N ARG A 283 -10.09 3.28 6.37
CA ARG A 283 -11.32 3.81 5.76
C ARG A 283 -11.98 4.81 6.71
N THR A 284 -11.53 6.05 6.64
CA THR A 284 -11.75 7.03 7.71
C THR A 284 -12.64 8.21 7.30
N SER A 285 -12.64 8.57 6.01
CA SER A 285 -13.39 9.72 5.48
C SER A 285 -14.89 9.68 5.82
N THR A 286 -15.55 8.54 5.60
CA THR A 286 -16.99 8.37 5.92
C THR A 286 -17.26 8.36 7.42
N PHE A 287 -16.35 7.79 8.22
CA PHE A 287 -16.46 7.79 9.67
C PHE A 287 -16.36 9.21 10.24
N LEU A 288 -15.38 10.01 9.78
CA LEU A 288 -15.20 11.38 10.21
C LEU A 288 -16.35 12.28 9.77
N ASP A 289 -16.98 11.97 8.63
CA ASP A 289 -18.18 12.69 8.17
C ASP A 289 -19.31 12.65 9.19
N VAL A 290 -19.48 11.56 9.93
CA VAL A 290 -20.52 11.45 10.97
C VAL A 290 -20.39 12.58 12.00
N TYR A 291 -19.17 12.89 12.44
CA TYR A 291 -18.92 13.96 13.39
C TYR A 291 -18.98 15.35 12.74
N LEU A 292 -18.44 15.50 11.53
CA LEU A 292 -18.48 16.76 10.79
C LEU A 292 -19.92 17.16 10.46
N GLU A 293 -20.74 16.24 9.97
CA GLU A 293 -22.15 16.45 9.66
C GLU A 293 -22.93 16.87 10.90
N ARG A 294 -22.72 16.20 12.04
CA ARG A 294 -23.36 16.57 13.30
C ARG A 294 -23.01 18.01 13.71
N ASP A 295 -21.73 18.36 13.68
CA ASP A 295 -21.27 19.68 14.12
C ASP A 295 -21.68 20.78 13.12
N LEU A 296 -21.74 20.49 11.81
CA LEU A 296 -22.31 21.36 10.77
C LEU A 296 -23.81 21.60 10.99
N ALA A 297 -24.58 20.53 11.21
CA ALA A 297 -26.02 20.62 11.45
C ALA A 297 -26.36 21.38 12.73
N ALA A 298 -25.49 21.31 13.74
CA ALA A 298 -25.61 22.08 14.98
C ALA A 298 -25.12 23.54 14.87
N GLY A 299 -24.58 23.95 13.71
CA GLY A 299 -24.03 25.30 13.50
C GLY A 299 -22.72 25.57 14.26
N LEU A 300 -22.03 24.52 14.71
CA LEU A 300 -20.74 24.62 15.42
C LEU A 300 -19.54 24.73 14.48
N LEU A 301 -19.73 24.30 13.23
CA LEU A 301 -18.77 24.43 12.15
C LEU A 301 -19.42 25.06 10.92
N THR A 302 -18.63 25.78 10.14
CA THR A 302 -18.94 26.08 8.74
C THR A 302 -18.30 25.03 7.82
N GLU A 303 -18.75 24.97 6.57
CA GLU A 303 -18.14 24.09 5.56
C GLU A 303 -16.63 24.38 5.37
N GLN A 304 -16.24 25.66 5.40
CA GLN A 304 -14.84 26.05 5.32
C GLN A 304 -14.02 25.56 6.52
N GLN A 305 -14.58 25.62 7.74
CA GLN A 305 -13.92 25.08 8.93
C GLN A 305 -13.84 23.55 8.92
N ALA A 306 -14.86 22.87 8.37
CA ALA A 306 -14.81 21.43 8.14
C ALA A 306 -13.69 21.05 7.16
N GLN A 307 -13.56 21.77 6.04
CA GLN A 307 -12.46 21.57 5.10
C GLN A 307 -11.10 21.87 5.73
N GLU A 308 -10.96 22.91 6.56
CA GLU A 308 -9.71 23.19 7.26
C GLU A 308 -9.24 22.04 8.15
N LEU A 309 -10.16 21.36 8.86
CA LEU A 309 -9.81 20.19 9.68
C LEU A 309 -9.28 19.03 8.82
N VAL A 310 -9.90 18.81 7.66
CA VAL A 310 -9.48 17.78 6.70
C VAL A 310 -8.13 18.14 6.08
N ASP A 311 -7.94 19.40 5.65
CA ASP A 311 -6.67 19.87 5.09
C ASP A 311 -5.53 19.75 6.12
N ASP A 312 -5.74 20.20 7.36
CA ASP A 312 -4.71 20.15 8.41
C ASP A 312 -4.35 18.71 8.81
N PHE A 313 -5.34 17.80 8.82
CA PHE A 313 -5.12 16.37 8.98
C PHE A 313 -4.30 15.77 7.83
N VAL A 314 -4.67 16.07 6.57
CA VAL A 314 -3.96 15.57 5.39
C VAL A 314 -2.54 16.13 5.29
N ILE A 315 -2.28 17.36 5.76
CA ILE A 315 -0.91 17.88 5.89
C ILE A 315 -0.06 16.96 6.76
N LYS A 316 -0.61 16.44 7.87
CA LYS A 316 0.11 15.50 8.75
C LYS A 316 0.39 14.16 8.08
N LEU A 317 -0.57 13.64 7.32
CA LEU A 317 -0.38 12.40 6.56
C LEU A 317 0.70 12.55 5.47
N ARG A 318 0.79 13.71 4.81
CA ARG A 318 1.79 14.03 3.76
C ARG A 318 3.24 14.05 4.25
N ILE A 319 3.45 14.17 5.56
CA ILE A 319 4.79 14.35 6.15
C ILE A 319 5.25 13.17 6.98
N VAL A 320 4.55 12.03 6.91
CA VAL A 320 5.07 10.77 7.46
C VAL A 320 6.35 10.39 6.71
N ARG A 321 7.41 10.05 7.44
CA ARG A 321 8.72 9.68 6.90
C ARG A 321 9.34 8.54 7.71
N PHE A 322 10.15 7.72 7.05
CA PHE A 322 10.95 6.67 7.69
C PHE A 322 12.38 6.72 7.21
N LEU A 323 13.34 6.46 8.09
CA LEU A 323 14.74 6.30 7.68
C LEU A 323 14.87 4.98 6.90
N ARG A 324 15.33 5.07 5.65
CA ARG A 324 15.47 3.93 4.72
C ARG A 324 16.92 3.85 4.22
N THR A 325 17.31 2.67 3.77
CA THR A 325 18.61 2.46 3.11
C THR A 325 18.47 2.70 1.60
N PRO A 326 19.56 3.00 0.87
CA PRO A 326 19.53 3.08 -0.59
C PRO A 326 18.97 1.80 -1.26
N GLU A 327 19.25 0.63 -0.68
CA GLU A 327 18.73 -0.67 -1.16
C GLU A 327 17.19 -0.76 -1.05
N TYR A 328 16.60 -0.15 -0.01
CA TYR A 328 15.16 -0.04 0.12
C TYR A 328 14.59 0.92 -0.94
N ASP A 329 15.24 2.05 -1.17
CA ASP A 329 14.78 3.06 -2.14
C ASP A 329 14.81 2.54 -3.60
N GLU A 330 15.69 1.60 -3.92
CA GLU A 330 15.67 0.88 -5.21
C GLU A 330 14.44 -0.04 -5.34
N LEU A 331 14.02 -0.70 -4.25
CA LEU A 331 12.87 -1.61 -4.22
C LEU A 331 11.52 -0.87 -4.11
N PHE A 332 11.54 0.31 -3.50
CA PHE A 332 10.38 1.10 -3.09
C PHE A 332 10.66 2.60 -3.35
N SER A 333 10.64 2.99 -4.61
CA SER A 333 11.09 4.31 -5.05
C SER A 333 10.14 5.46 -4.69
N GLY A 334 10.71 6.65 -4.49
CA GLY A 334 9.94 7.89 -4.34
C GLY A 334 9.58 8.24 -2.89
N ASP A 335 10.31 7.69 -1.91
CA ASP A 335 10.08 7.89 -0.47
C ASP A 335 8.64 7.52 -0.01
N PRO A 336 8.10 6.35 -0.41
CA PRO A 336 6.72 5.99 -0.13
C PRO A 336 6.48 5.54 1.31
N THR A 337 5.26 5.78 1.77
CA THR A 337 4.77 5.35 3.10
C THR A 337 3.44 4.59 3.02
N TRP A 338 2.74 4.69 1.89
CA TRP A 338 1.42 4.13 1.65
C TRP A 338 0.45 4.46 2.78
N VAL A 339 0.26 5.76 3.04
CA VAL A 339 -0.79 6.25 3.93
C VAL A 339 -2.12 6.14 3.21
N THR A 340 -2.54 4.90 2.96
CA THR A 340 -3.67 4.58 2.09
C THR A 340 -4.99 4.85 2.80
N GLU A 341 -5.84 5.66 2.17
CA GLU A 341 -7.20 5.95 2.61
C GLU A 341 -8.19 5.41 1.57
N SER A 342 -9.16 4.63 2.05
CA SER A 342 -10.22 4.03 1.24
C SER A 342 -11.47 4.91 1.27
N ILE A 343 -11.94 5.34 0.10
CA ILE A 343 -12.98 6.37 -0.06
C ILE A 343 -14.18 5.81 -0.82
N GLY A 344 -15.39 6.08 -0.33
CA GLY A 344 -16.64 5.75 -1.03
C GLY A 344 -17.00 4.27 -0.92
N GLY A 345 -17.41 3.65 -2.05
CA GLY A 345 -17.95 2.29 -2.11
C GLY A 345 -19.46 2.23 -1.85
N ILE A 346 -20.00 1.02 -1.79
CA ILE A 346 -21.42 0.73 -1.53
C ILE A 346 -21.55 -0.10 -0.26
N GLY A 347 -22.56 0.20 0.56
CA GLY A 347 -22.94 -0.60 1.72
C GLY A 347 -23.51 -1.96 1.33
N THR A 348 -23.43 -2.94 2.23
CA THR A 348 -24.13 -4.23 2.05
C THR A 348 -25.65 -4.06 2.00
N ASP A 349 -26.17 -2.95 2.51
CA ASP A 349 -27.58 -2.54 2.41
C ASP A 349 -27.94 -1.84 1.09
N GLY A 350 -26.96 -1.66 0.20
CA GLY A 350 -27.14 -1.07 -1.13
C GLY A 350 -27.01 0.45 -1.20
N ARG A 351 -26.94 1.17 -0.07
CA ARG A 351 -26.73 2.63 -0.07
C ARG A 351 -25.27 2.96 -0.43
N PRO A 352 -24.99 4.08 -1.11
CA PRO A 352 -23.60 4.51 -1.27
C PRO A 352 -23.00 4.86 0.08
N LEU A 353 -21.73 4.53 0.28
CA LEU A 353 -20.91 4.99 1.40
C LEU A 353 -20.15 6.28 1.05
N VAL A 354 -20.57 6.97 -0.01
CA VAL A 354 -20.08 8.30 -0.38
C VAL A 354 -20.71 9.33 0.55
N THR A 355 -19.89 10.22 1.08
CA THR A 355 -20.30 11.33 1.95
C THR A 355 -19.71 12.66 1.47
N ARG A 356 -20.08 13.77 2.11
CA ARG A 356 -19.45 15.07 1.85
C ARG A 356 -17.93 15.01 2.09
N THR A 357 -17.51 14.33 3.15
CA THR A 357 -16.07 14.16 3.45
C THR A 357 -15.32 13.31 2.41
N SER A 358 -15.99 12.43 1.65
CA SER A 358 -15.36 11.78 0.48
C SER A 358 -14.87 12.81 -0.54
N PHE A 359 -15.65 13.87 -0.80
CA PHE A 359 -15.23 14.97 -1.66
C PHE A 359 -14.19 15.86 -0.97
N ARG A 360 -14.32 16.16 0.33
CA ARG A 360 -13.34 16.99 1.06
C ARG A 360 -11.93 16.40 1.06
N TYR A 361 -11.80 15.08 1.14
CA TYR A 361 -10.51 14.38 1.04
C TYR A 361 -9.87 14.58 -0.34
N LEU A 362 -10.64 14.36 -1.40
CA LEU A 362 -10.18 14.59 -2.77
C LEU A 362 -9.87 16.07 -3.04
N GLN A 363 -10.64 17.00 -2.43
CA GLN A 363 -10.43 18.44 -2.52
C GLN A 363 -9.06 18.88 -1.99
N THR A 364 -8.43 18.10 -1.10
CA THR A 364 -7.07 18.39 -0.62
C THR A 364 -6.03 18.40 -1.75
N LEU A 365 -6.28 17.72 -2.88
CA LEU A 365 -5.42 17.75 -4.06
C LEU A 365 -5.51 19.07 -4.85
N TYR A 366 -6.55 19.87 -4.60
CA TYR A 366 -6.65 21.25 -5.10
C TYR A 366 -6.17 22.24 -4.05
N ASN A 367 -6.63 22.11 -2.81
CA ASN A 367 -6.33 23.04 -1.71
C ASN A 367 -4.84 23.06 -1.33
N LEU A 368 -4.21 21.89 -1.32
CA LEU A 368 -2.80 21.70 -0.95
C LEU A 368 -1.92 21.31 -2.16
N GLY A 369 -2.52 21.29 -3.36
CA GLY A 369 -1.92 20.78 -4.59
C GLY A 369 -1.78 19.25 -4.63
N PRO A 370 -1.42 18.70 -5.81
CA PRO A 370 -1.23 17.26 -5.99
C PRO A 370 -0.19 16.70 -5.03
N ALA A 371 -0.43 15.47 -4.57
CA ALA A 371 0.48 14.78 -3.67
C ALA A 371 0.32 13.26 -3.77
N PRO A 372 1.41 12.52 -3.49
CA PRO A 372 1.40 11.07 -3.52
C PRO A 372 0.74 10.44 -2.29
N GLU A 373 0.80 11.16 -1.16
CA GLU A 373 0.24 10.75 0.12
C GLU A 373 -0.82 11.78 0.57
N PRO A 374 -1.86 11.37 1.31
CA PRO A 374 -2.27 9.98 1.48
C PRO A 374 -2.60 9.32 0.14
N ASN A 375 -2.30 8.02 0.03
CA ASN A 375 -2.61 7.22 -1.16
C ASN A 375 -4.13 7.01 -1.27
N MET A 376 -4.84 7.99 -1.83
CA MET A 376 -6.29 8.01 -1.89
C MET A 376 -6.82 6.99 -2.91
N THR A 377 -7.65 6.09 -2.41
CA THR A 377 -8.15 4.92 -3.13
C THR A 377 -9.67 4.93 -3.17
N VAL A 378 -10.24 5.08 -4.36
CA VAL A 378 -11.68 5.12 -4.56
C VAL A 378 -12.22 3.71 -4.76
N PHE A 379 -13.15 3.29 -3.90
CA PHE A 379 -13.89 2.04 -4.05
C PHE A 379 -14.96 2.23 -5.11
N TRP A 380 -14.64 1.78 -6.32
CA TRP A 380 -15.45 1.99 -7.50
C TRP A 380 -16.54 0.94 -7.61
N SER A 381 -17.75 1.41 -7.91
CA SER A 381 -18.87 0.59 -8.32
C SER A 381 -19.62 1.32 -9.43
N PRO A 382 -20.15 0.61 -10.44
CA PRO A 382 -21.09 1.18 -11.40
C PRO A 382 -22.31 1.85 -10.75
N ARG A 383 -22.62 1.53 -9.48
CA ARG A 383 -23.74 2.09 -8.70
C ARG A 383 -23.39 3.35 -7.91
N LEU A 384 -22.15 3.83 -7.96
CA LEU A 384 -21.78 5.08 -7.27
C LEU A 384 -22.58 6.28 -7.82
N PRO A 385 -22.85 7.29 -6.98
CA PRO A 385 -23.49 8.53 -7.41
C PRO A 385 -22.71 9.18 -8.55
N ARG A 386 -23.44 9.65 -9.58
CA ARG A 386 -22.84 10.23 -10.78
C ARG A 386 -21.93 11.42 -10.48
N GLY A 387 -22.36 12.33 -9.59
CA GLY A 387 -21.57 13.50 -9.21
C GLY A 387 -20.22 13.13 -8.59
N PHE A 388 -20.17 12.05 -7.82
CA PHE A 388 -18.92 11.55 -7.24
C PHE A 388 -18.02 10.89 -8.29
N LYS A 389 -18.57 10.05 -9.18
CA LYS A 389 -17.80 9.45 -10.29
C LYS A 389 -17.14 10.52 -11.17
N GLU A 390 -17.93 11.52 -11.56
CA GLU A 390 -17.45 12.62 -12.40
C GLU A 390 -16.38 13.47 -11.67
N PHE A 391 -16.52 13.69 -10.36
CA PHE A 391 -15.52 14.40 -9.56
C PHE A 391 -14.22 13.61 -9.41
N CYS A 392 -14.28 12.30 -9.13
CA CYS A 392 -13.09 11.44 -9.10
C CYS A 392 -12.36 11.45 -10.45
N ALA A 393 -13.09 11.29 -11.55
CA ALA A 393 -12.51 11.34 -12.89
C ALA A 393 -11.85 12.71 -13.17
N ARG A 394 -12.49 13.82 -12.78
CA ARG A 394 -11.89 15.17 -12.86
C ARG A 394 -10.59 15.26 -12.06
N VAL A 395 -10.58 14.80 -10.81
CA VAL A 395 -9.37 14.79 -9.96
C VAL A 395 -8.25 13.96 -10.60
N SER A 396 -8.54 12.79 -11.17
CA SER A 396 -7.54 12.00 -11.91
C SER A 396 -6.98 12.74 -13.12
N ILE A 397 -7.84 13.40 -13.90
CA ILE A 397 -7.43 14.20 -15.07
C ILE A 397 -6.52 15.35 -14.65
N ASP A 398 -6.86 16.05 -13.57
CA ASP A 398 -6.16 17.25 -13.15
C ASP A 398 -4.86 16.95 -12.39
N THR A 399 -4.77 15.80 -11.71
CA THR A 399 -3.72 15.56 -10.70
C THR A 399 -2.98 14.24 -10.84
N SER A 400 -3.53 13.25 -11.56
CA SER A 400 -2.99 11.87 -11.64
C SER A 400 -2.60 11.27 -10.28
N SER A 401 -3.31 11.63 -9.20
CA SER A 401 -2.88 11.32 -7.83
C SER A 401 -3.68 10.21 -7.15
N ILE A 402 -4.84 9.82 -7.68
CA ILE A 402 -5.73 8.82 -7.07
C ILE A 402 -5.77 7.49 -7.84
N GLN A 403 -6.18 6.43 -7.15
CA GLN A 403 -6.39 5.10 -7.72
C GLN A 403 -7.80 4.57 -7.47
N TYR A 404 -8.16 3.52 -8.19
CA TYR A 404 -9.50 2.92 -8.16
C TYR A 404 -9.40 1.43 -7.91
N GLU A 405 -10.29 0.90 -7.07
CA GLU A 405 -10.42 -0.53 -6.78
C GLU A 405 -11.87 -0.98 -6.83
N SER A 406 -12.10 -2.19 -7.32
CA SER A 406 -13.43 -2.76 -7.56
C SER A 406 -14.12 -3.15 -6.27
N ASP A 407 -15.03 -2.29 -5.80
CA ASP A 407 -15.91 -2.59 -4.67
C ASP A 407 -16.82 -3.78 -4.99
N GLU A 408 -17.14 -4.02 -6.26
CA GLU A 408 -17.94 -5.17 -6.69
C GLU A 408 -17.24 -6.52 -6.47
N LEU A 409 -15.90 -6.56 -6.52
CA LEU A 409 -15.13 -7.77 -6.22
C LEU A 409 -14.80 -7.92 -4.73
N MET A 410 -14.54 -6.81 -4.05
CA MET A 410 -14.13 -6.79 -2.64
C MET A 410 -15.30 -6.96 -1.68
N ARG A 411 -16.37 -6.17 -1.84
CA ARG A 411 -17.48 -6.11 -0.87
C ARG A 411 -18.15 -7.46 -0.60
N PRO A 412 -18.35 -8.36 -1.58
CA PRO A 412 -18.89 -9.69 -1.30
C PRO A 412 -17.99 -10.58 -0.44
N ARG A 413 -16.68 -10.30 -0.38
CA ARG A 413 -15.68 -11.10 0.36
C ARG A 413 -15.31 -10.52 1.71
N PHE A 414 -15.22 -9.19 1.80
CA PHE A 414 -14.69 -8.47 2.96
C PHE A 414 -15.72 -7.53 3.61
N GLY A 415 -16.97 -7.52 3.12
CA GLY A 415 -18.01 -6.66 3.65
C GLY A 415 -17.88 -5.19 3.21
N ASP A 416 -18.56 -4.30 3.93
CA ASP A 416 -18.65 -2.87 3.60
C ASP A 416 -17.82 -1.95 4.53
N ASP A 417 -17.08 -2.53 5.48
CA ASP A 417 -16.06 -1.85 6.29
C ASP A 417 -14.67 -2.43 6.04
N THR A 418 -14.35 -2.57 4.76
CA THR A 418 -13.06 -2.97 4.22
C THR A 418 -12.17 -1.75 3.98
N ALA A 419 -10.86 -1.91 4.12
CA ALA A 419 -9.86 -0.93 3.66
C ALA A 419 -8.72 -1.61 2.89
N ILE A 420 -7.91 -0.79 2.20
CA ILE A 420 -6.73 -1.24 1.46
C ILE A 420 -5.47 -0.97 2.26
N ALA A 421 -4.67 -2.02 2.48
CA ALA A 421 -3.30 -1.88 2.92
C ALA A 421 -2.34 -1.82 1.75
N CYS A 422 -1.33 -0.95 1.88
CA CYS A 422 -0.33 -0.70 0.85
C CYS A 422 -0.97 -0.22 -0.45
N CYS A 423 -1.03 -1.09 -1.46
CA CYS A 423 -1.46 -0.72 -2.81
C CYS A 423 -2.85 -1.22 -3.14
N VAL A 424 -3.12 -2.51 -2.93
CA VAL A 424 -4.24 -3.24 -3.57
C VAL A 424 -4.79 -4.39 -2.72
N SER A 425 -4.43 -4.40 -1.43
CA SER A 425 -4.62 -5.55 -0.55
C SER A 425 -5.72 -5.29 0.47
N ALA A 426 -6.92 -5.75 0.14
CA ALA A 426 -8.12 -5.56 0.94
C ALA A 426 -8.05 -6.31 2.29
N MET A 427 -8.55 -5.68 3.34
CA MET A 427 -8.77 -6.28 4.66
C MET A 427 -10.00 -5.70 5.34
N GLU A 428 -10.68 -6.52 6.14
CA GLU A 428 -11.65 -6.04 7.12
C GLU A 428 -10.95 -5.24 8.23
N VAL A 429 -11.35 -3.99 8.42
CA VAL A 429 -10.65 -3.06 9.32
C VAL A 429 -10.75 -3.53 10.77
N GLY A 430 -9.61 -3.64 11.46
CA GLY A 430 -9.55 -4.11 12.85
C GLY A 430 -9.87 -5.60 13.04
N LYS A 431 -10.02 -6.38 11.96
CA LYS A 431 -10.36 -7.82 12.02
C LYS A 431 -9.42 -8.70 11.22
N GLN A 432 -8.68 -8.11 10.27
CA GLN A 432 -7.78 -8.83 9.37
C GLN A 432 -6.47 -8.07 9.19
N MET A 433 -5.38 -8.80 8.96
CA MET A 433 -4.09 -8.28 8.52
C MET A 433 -3.44 -9.22 7.49
N GLN A 434 -2.39 -8.77 6.81
CA GLN A 434 -1.57 -9.65 5.98
C GLN A 434 -0.14 -9.78 6.48
N PHE A 435 0.38 -10.99 6.41
CA PHE A 435 1.81 -11.25 6.43
C PHE A 435 2.39 -10.93 5.06
N PHE A 436 3.00 -9.75 4.97
CA PHE A 436 3.55 -9.22 3.73
C PHE A 436 4.67 -10.10 3.17
N GLY A 437 4.50 -10.63 1.97
CA GLY A 437 5.51 -11.50 1.36
C GLY A 437 6.43 -10.83 0.36
N ALA A 438 6.26 -9.55 0.06
CA ALA A 438 6.86 -8.94 -1.12
C ALA A 438 6.47 -9.69 -2.41
N ARG A 439 7.43 -10.18 -3.21
CA ARG A 439 7.16 -10.86 -4.48
C ARG A 439 8.32 -11.73 -4.96
N VAL A 440 8.04 -12.74 -5.79
CA VAL A 440 9.03 -13.56 -6.49
C VAL A 440 9.14 -13.23 -7.97
N ASN A 441 10.27 -13.58 -8.59
CA ASN A 441 10.56 -13.29 -10.00
C ASN A 441 10.17 -14.46 -10.91
N LEU A 442 8.97 -14.41 -11.48
CA LEU A 442 8.43 -15.47 -12.32
C LEU A 442 9.16 -15.60 -13.67
N ALA A 443 9.63 -14.48 -14.22
CA ALA A 443 10.39 -14.45 -15.47
C ALA A 443 11.75 -15.16 -15.34
N LYS A 444 12.48 -14.94 -14.24
CA LYS A 444 13.73 -15.67 -13.96
C LYS A 444 13.48 -17.15 -13.69
N THR A 445 12.35 -17.51 -13.09
CA THR A 445 11.96 -18.93 -12.92
C THR A 445 11.77 -19.64 -14.26
N LEU A 446 11.24 -18.96 -15.29
CA LEU A 446 11.21 -19.48 -16.66
C LEU A 446 12.62 -19.69 -17.23
N LEU A 447 13.55 -18.76 -17.00
CA LEU A 447 14.95 -18.97 -17.43
C LEU A 447 15.59 -20.16 -16.72
N TYR A 448 15.28 -20.38 -15.44
CA TYR A 448 15.74 -21.54 -14.70
C TYR A 448 15.15 -22.85 -15.26
N ALA A 449 13.91 -22.83 -15.76
CA ALA A 449 13.32 -23.99 -16.42
C ALA A 449 14.09 -24.38 -17.69
N ILE A 450 14.53 -23.38 -18.46
CA ILE A 450 15.34 -23.58 -19.68
C ILE A 450 16.77 -24.03 -19.33
N ASN A 451 17.37 -23.43 -18.31
CA ASN A 451 18.76 -23.63 -17.92
C ASN A 451 18.99 -24.70 -16.83
N GLY A 452 17.97 -25.50 -16.52
CA GLY A 452 18.10 -26.63 -15.59
C GLY A 452 18.34 -26.23 -14.13
N GLY A 453 17.78 -25.10 -13.69
CA GLY A 453 17.93 -24.53 -12.35
C GLY A 453 19.17 -23.65 -12.16
N ARG A 454 19.96 -23.42 -13.22
CA ARG A 454 21.15 -22.56 -13.19
C ARG A 454 20.78 -21.11 -13.51
N ASP A 455 21.36 -20.20 -12.74
CA ASP A 455 21.23 -18.75 -12.96
C ASP A 455 21.95 -18.33 -14.23
N GLU A 456 21.24 -17.64 -15.13
CA GLU A 456 21.71 -17.28 -16.46
C GLU A 456 22.87 -16.26 -16.45
N ARG A 457 23.08 -15.58 -15.32
CA ARG A 457 24.11 -14.52 -15.20
C ARG A 457 25.37 -15.01 -14.52
N SER A 458 25.23 -15.78 -13.44
CA SER A 458 26.34 -16.29 -12.65
C SER A 458 26.74 -17.72 -13.01
N GLY A 459 25.87 -18.47 -13.71
CA GLY A 459 26.05 -19.88 -14.00
C GLY A 459 25.87 -20.81 -12.79
N ALA A 460 25.59 -20.26 -11.61
CA ALA A 460 25.46 -20.99 -10.35
C ALA A 460 24.18 -21.85 -10.34
N GLN A 461 24.25 -23.05 -9.75
CA GLN A 461 23.07 -23.86 -9.50
C GLN A 461 22.30 -23.26 -8.32
N VAL A 462 21.10 -22.75 -8.57
CA VAL A 462 20.26 -22.10 -7.55
C VAL A 462 18.96 -22.86 -7.35
N GLY A 463 18.24 -23.16 -8.44
CA GLY A 463 17.09 -24.05 -8.42
C GLY A 463 17.50 -25.53 -8.53
N PRO A 464 16.54 -26.46 -8.49
CA PRO A 464 16.81 -27.89 -8.62
C PRO A 464 17.48 -28.24 -9.94
N ALA A 465 18.52 -29.09 -9.87
CA ALA A 465 19.23 -29.57 -11.04
C ALA A 465 18.36 -30.52 -11.86
N THR A 466 17.94 -30.06 -13.05
CA THR A 466 17.03 -30.81 -13.95
C THR A 466 17.62 -31.04 -15.35
N GLY A 467 18.88 -30.61 -15.56
CA GLY A 467 19.53 -30.57 -16.88
C GLY A 467 19.00 -29.43 -17.74
N ALA A 468 19.86 -28.73 -18.46
CA ALA A 468 19.42 -27.68 -19.38
C ALA A 468 18.74 -28.28 -20.62
N LEU A 469 17.81 -27.54 -21.21
CA LEU A 469 17.32 -27.85 -22.56
C LEU A 469 18.48 -27.78 -23.55
N THR A 470 18.53 -28.66 -24.54
CA THR A 470 19.59 -28.71 -25.57
C THR A 470 19.06 -28.56 -26.99
N SER A 471 17.74 -28.49 -27.17
CA SER A 471 17.12 -28.30 -28.47
C SER A 471 17.52 -26.95 -29.09
N GLU A 472 17.64 -26.94 -30.42
CA GLU A 472 17.90 -25.73 -31.22
C GLU A 472 16.70 -24.78 -31.22
N VAL A 473 15.49 -25.34 -31.16
CA VAL A 473 14.22 -24.60 -31.03
C VAL A 473 13.61 -24.99 -29.70
N LEU A 474 13.13 -24.01 -28.94
CA LEU A 474 12.36 -24.32 -27.74
C LEU A 474 11.01 -24.93 -28.11
N ASP A 475 10.69 -26.05 -27.49
CA ASP A 475 9.38 -26.69 -27.57
C ASP A 475 8.50 -26.16 -26.43
N TYR A 476 7.26 -25.78 -26.76
CA TYR A 476 6.35 -25.17 -25.78
C TYR A 476 5.99 -26.13 -24.64
N ASP A 477 5.63 -27.38 -24.96
CA ASP A 477 5.17 -28.34 -23.95
C ASP A 477 6.34 -28.75 -23.03
N GLU A 478 7.54 -28.91 -23.57
CA GLU A 478 8.73 -29.21 -22.75
C GLU A 478 9.08 -28.03 -21.82
N VAL A 479 9.07 -26.79 -22.31
CA VAL A 479 9.33 -25.60 -21.49
C VAL A 479 8.27 -25.44 -20.42
N LEU A 480 6.98 -25.61 -20.76
CA LEU A 480 5.87 -25.48 -19.82
C LEU A 480 5.97 -26.51 -18.69
N ALA A 481 6.26 -27.78 -19.01
CA ALA A 481 6.43 -28.85 -18.03
C ALA A 481 7.62 -28.61 -17.08
N ARG A 482 8.71 -28.01 -17.58
CA ARG A 482 9.87 -27.64 -16.75
C ARG A 482 9.58 -26.41 -15.89
N LEU A 483 8.88 -25.42 -16.44
CA LEU A 483 8.45 -24.23 -15.69
C LEU A 483 7.56 -24.65 -14.53
N ASP A 484 6.60 -25.54 -14.76
CA ASP A 484 5.72 -26.08 -13.72
C ASP A 484 6.51 -26.65 -12.54
N ARG A 485 7.55 -27.46 -12.80
CA ARG A 485 8.43 -28.01 -11.76
C ARG A 485 9.26 -26.93 -11.05
N GLN A 486 9.75 -25.93 -11.77
CA GLN A 486 10.51 -24.83 -11.16
C GLN A 486 9.61 -23.92 -10.32
N MET A 487 8.35 -23.74 -10.70
CA MET A 487 7.35 -23.02 -9.88
C MET A 487 7.02 -23.76 -8.58
N GLU A 488 7.09 -25.09 -8.57
CA GLU A 488 6.92 -25.90 -7.33
C GLU A 488 8.04 -25.58 -6.33
N TRP A 489 9.29 -25.62 -6.78
CA TRP A 489 10.44 -25.22 -5.96
C TRP A 489 10.37 -23.76 -5.50
N LEU A 490 9.93 -22.86 -6.40
CA LEU A 490 9.80 -21.45 -6.08
C LEU A 490 8.78 -21.23 -4.96
N ALA A 491 7.61 -21.88 -5.05
CA ALA A 491 6.56 -21.80 -4.03
C ALA A 491 7.05 -22.30 -2.67
N GLU A 492 7.75 -23.45 -2.64
CA GLU A 492 8.32 -24.02 -1.42
C GLU A 492 9.33 -23.06 -0.77
N THR A 493 10.31 -22.60 -1.55
CA THR A 493 11.36 -21.69 -1.09
C THR A 493 10.77 -20.38 -0.57
N TYR A 494 9.74 -19.87 -1.27
CA TYR A 494 9.10 -18.62 -0.93
C TYR A 494 8.32 -18.73 0.39
N VAL A 495 7.41 -19.69 0.51
CA VAL A 495 6.61 -19.87 1.74
C VAL A 495 7.51 -20.19 2.93
N HIS A 496 8.58 -20.96 2.74
CA HIS A 496 9.55 -21.23 3.80
C HIS A 496 10.25 -19.94 4.28
N ALA A 497 10.71 -19.09 3.36
CA ALA A 497 11.29 -17.80 3.73
C ALA A 497 10.29 -16.93 4.51
N LEU A 498 9.03 -16.86 4.06
CA LEU A 498 7.99 -16.07 4.74
C LEU A 498 7.65 -16.61 6.13
N ASN A 499 7.60 -17.93 6.31
CA ASN A 499 7.40 -18.54 7.62
C ASN A 499 8.48 -18.11 8.62
N VAL A 500 9.74 -18.10 8.20
CA VAL A 500 10.86 -17.60 9.03
C VAL A 500 10.68 -16.12 9.33
N ILE A 501 10.40 -15.30 8.31
CA ILE A 501 10.25 -13.86 8.47
C ILE A 501 9.15 -13.51 9.47
N HIS A 502 7.96 -14.05 9.31
CA HIS A 502 6.82 -13.64 10.13
C HIS A 502 6.88 -14.20 11.55
N TYR A 503 7.49 -15.37 11.74
CA TYR A 503 7.83 -15.86 13.08
C TYR A 503 8.78 -14.88 13.79
N MET A 504 9.83 -14.43 13.12
CA MET A 504 10.82 -13.52 13.71
C MET A 504 10.26 -12.11 13.91
N HIS A 505 9.36 -11.65 13.04
CA HIS A 505 8.74 -10.34 13.19
C HIS A 505 7.77 -10.31 14.37
N ASP A 506 6.91 -11.32 14.54
CA ASP A 506 6.07 -11.46 15.75
C ASP A 506 6.92 -11.48 17.02
N LYS A 507 8.09 -12.13 16.98
CA LYS A 507 8.96 -12.27 18.16
C LYS A 507 9.74 -11.00 18.51
N TYR A 508 10.22 -10.27 17.51
CA TYR A 508 11.21 -9.19 17.72
C TYR A 508 10.70 -7.79 17.38
N ALA A 509 9.56 -7.66 16.68
CA ALA A 509 9.02 -6.38 16.23
C ALA A 509 7.48 -6.43 16.13
N TYR A 510 6.81 -6.99 17.14
CA TYR A 510 5.35 -7.04 17.19
C TYR A 510 4.75 -5.62 17.22
N GLU A 511 3.75 -5.37 16.36
CA GLU A 511 3.11 -4.07 16.14
C GLU A 511 2.03 -3.78 17.19
N ARG A 512 2.49 -3.59 18.44
CA ARG A 512 1.65 -3.57 19.64
C ARG A 512 0.45 -2.66 19.52
N LEU A 513 0.64 -1.41 19.07
CA LEU A 513 -0.47 -0.46 18.99
C LEU A 513 -1.46 -0.80 17.88
N GLU A 514 -0.97 -1.10 16.67
CA GLU A 514 -1.84 -1.43 15.54
C GLU A 514 -2.71 -2.65 15.89
N MET A 515 -2.11 -3.66 16.53
CA MET A 515 -2.82 -4.85 17.00
C MET A 515 -3.74 -4.58 18.20
N ALA A 516 -3.45 -3.56 19.03
CA ALA A 516 -4.34 -3.13 20.11
C ALA A 516 -5.65 -2.53 19.59
N LEU A 517 -5.66 -2.09 18.32
CA LEU A 517 -6.81 -1.55 17.63
C LEU A 517 -7.47 -2.59 16.71
N HIS A 518 -7.22 -3.88 16.94
CA HIS A 518 -7.93 -5.00 16.35
C HIS A 518 -8.78 -5.75 17.38
N ASP A 519 -9.70 -6.58 16.91
CA ASP A 519 -10.36 -7.62 17.71
C ASP A 519 -9.33 -8.67 18.17
N ARG A 520 -9.64 -9.43 19.23
CA ARG A 520 -8.77 -10.52 19.71
C ARG A 520 -8.36 -11.50 18.60
N ALA A 521 -9.33 -11.96 17.83
CA ALA A 521 -9.12 -12.91 16.74
C ALA A 521 -8.90 -12.12 15.45
N VAL A 522 -7.67 -12.11 14.97
CA VAL A 522 -7.30 -11.44 13.72
C VAL A 522 -7.07 -12.49 12.63
N ARG A 523 -7.84 -12.40 11.55
CA ARG A 523 -7.62 -13.18 10.33
C ARG A 523 -6.29 -12.78 9.72
N ARG A 524 -5.45 -13.75 9.38
CA ARG A 524 -4.12 -13.53 8.79
C ARG A 524 -4.05 -14.23 7.45
N THR A 525 -3.56 -13.52 6.44
CA THR A 525 -3.21 -14.12 5.16
C THR A 525 -1.70 -14.08 4.94
N MET A 526 -1.14 -15.09 4.27
CA MET A 526 0.22 -15.09 3.77
C MET A 526 0.23 -14.56 2.34
N ALA A 527 0.63 -13.31 2.17
CA ALA A 527 0.51 -12.58 0.90
C ALA A 527 1.73 -12.84 -0.01
N CYS A 528 1.60 -13.76 -0.96
CA CYS A 528 2.66 -14.15 -1.89
C CYS A 528 2.59 -13.36 -3.20
N GLY A 529 3.48 -12.40 -3.44
CA GLY A 529 3.49 -11.63 -4.68
C GLY A 529 4.21 -12.32 -5.84
N ILE A 530 3.80 -12.00 -7.07
CA ILE A 530 4.54 -12.37 -8.31
C ILE A 530 4.93 -11.12 -9.10
N ALA A 531 6.11 -11.18 -9.73
CA ALA A 531 6.63 -10.16 -10.63
C ALA A 531 7.04 -10.76 -11.98
N GLY A 532 6.95 -9.94 -13.04
CA GLY A 532 7.30 -10.37 -14.40
C GLY A 532 6.25 -11.26 -15.05
N LEU A 533 4.97 -11.10 -14.68
CA LEU A 533 3.86 -11.88 -15.24
C LEU A 533 3.79 -11.76 -16.77
N SER A 534 3.78 -10.53 -17.28
CA SER A 534 3.75 -10.23 -18.72
C SER A 534 4.95 -10.80 -19.45
N VAL A 535 6.16 -10.67 -18.89
CA VAL A 535 7.40 -11.23 -19.46
C VAL A 535 7.30 -12.75 -19.58
N ALA A 536 6.82 -13.43 -18.53
CA ALA A 536 6.64 -14.87 -18.55
C ALA A 536 5.55 -15.31 -19.53
N ALA A 537 4.40 -14.62 -19.56
CA ALA A 537 3.29 -14.91 -20.47
C ALA A 537 3.69 -14.70 -21.95
N ASP A 538 4.33 -13.57 -22.27
CA ASP A 538 4.80 -13.26 -23.61
C ASP A 538 5.93 -14.20 -24.04
N SER A 539 6.78 -14.65 -23.11
CA SER A 539 7.84 -15.61 -23.41
C SER A 539 7.25 -16.97 -23.78
N LEU A 540 6.25 -17.43 -23.03
CA LEU A 540 5.49 -18.64 -23.36
C LEU A 540 4.75 -18.50 -24.70
N SER A 541 4.19 -17.31 -24.97
CA SER A 541 3.53 -17.00 -26.24
C SER A 541 4.50 -17.05 -27.42
N ALA A 542 5.68 -16.43 -27.30
CA ALA A 542 6.72 -16.45 -28.31
C ALA A 542 7.18 -17.88 -28.62
N ILE A 543 7.38 -18.71 -27.59
CA ILE A 543 7.76 -20.13 -27.77
C ILE A 543 6.64 -20.91 -28.46
N ARG A 544 5.37 -20.60 -28.19
CA ARG A 544 4.21 -21.31 -28.76
C ARG A 544 3.89 -20.93 -30.19
N TYR A 545 4.00 -19.66 -30.54
CA TYR A 545 3.47 -19.11 -31.80
C TYR A 545 4.55 -18.57 -32.75
N ALA A 546 5.80 -18.48 -32.30
CA ALA A 546 6.97 -18.18 -33.12
C ALA A 546 8.03 -19.28 -32.95
N LYS A 547 9.18 -19.13 -33.61
CA LYS A 547 10.34 -20.02 -33.41
C LYS A 547 11.36 -19.30 -32.54
N VAL A 548 11.57 -19.80 -31.33
CA VAL A 548 12.56 -19.25 -30.41
C VAL A 548 13.80 -20.14 -30.35
N ARG A 549 14.97 -19.58 -30.69
CA ARG A 549 16.28 -20.25 -30.64
C ARG A 549 17.10 -19.73 -29.47
N PRO A 550 17.48 -20.57 -28.49
CA PRO A 550 18.38 -20.16 -27.43
C PRO A 550 19.80 -19.94 -27.96
N VAL A 551 20.37 -18.78 -27.69
CA VAL A 551 21.79 -18.49 -27.88
C VAL A 551 22.53 -18.91 -26.61
N ARG A 552 23.49 -19.83 -26.77
CA ARG A 552 24.20 -20.46 -25.65
C ARG A 552 25.62 -19.98 -25.53
N ASP A 553 26.08 -19.79 -24.30
CA ASP A 553 27.49 -19.53 -24.01
C ASP A 553 28.35 -20.81 -24.09
N ALA A 554 29.66 -20.68 -23.86
CA ALA A 554 30.59 -21.80 -23.88
C ALA A 554 30.29 -22.88 -22.81
N SER A 555 29.48 -22.58 -21.79
CA SER A 555 29.03 -23.53 -20.76
C SER A 555 27.73 -24.24 -21.13
N GLY A 556 27.14 -23.93 -22.29
CA GLY A 556 25.86 -24.46 -22.76
C GLY A 556 24.63 -23.75 -22.18
N LEU A 557 24.83 -22.68 -21.40
CA LEU A 557 23.77 -21.91 -20.75
C LEU A 557 23.10 -21.00 -21.77
N ALA A 558 21.76 -21.00 -21.84
CA ALA A 558 21.03 -20.04 -22.66
C ALA A 558 21.12 -18.65 -22.01
N VAL A 559 21.75 -17.72 -22.73
CA VAL A 559 22.03 -16.34 -22.26
C VAL A 559 21.35 -15.27 -23.13
N ASP A 560 20.90 -15.63 -24.34
CA ASP A 560 20.09 -14.78 -25.22
C ASP A 560 19.14 -15.63 -26.09
N TYR A 561 18.24 -14.99 -26.84
CA TYR A 561 17.25 -15.67 -27.67
C TYR A 561 17.06 -14.97 -29.02
N GLU A 562 16.96 -15.76 -30.09
CA GLU A 562 16.53 -15.30 -31.42
C GLU A 562 15.08 -15.73 -31.67
N VAL A 563 14.22 -14.78 -32.05
CA VAL A 563 12.79 -15.02 -32.30
C VAL A 563 12.48 -14.80 -33.78
N GLU A 564 12.12 -15.88 -34.48
CA GLU A 564 11.68 -15.85 -35.88
C GLU A 564 10.15 -16.00 -35.94
N GLY A 565 9.47 -14.96 -36.44
CA GLY A 565 8.00 -14.91 -36.54
C GLY A 565 7.37 -13.94 -35.52
N ALA A 566 6.11 -13.57 -35.75
CA ALA A 566 5.33 -12.77 -34.83
C ALA A 566 4.56 -13.65 -33.84
N TYR A 567 4.32 -13.15 -32.63
CA TYR A 567 3.54 -13.82 -31.60
C TYR A 567 2.57 -12.83 -30.94
N PRO A 568 1.42 -13.28 -30.39
CA PRO A 568 0.51 -12.40 -29.66
C PRO A 568 1.10 -12.02 -28.29
N ALA A 569 1.11 -10.74 -27.95
CA ALA A 569 1.53 -10.26 -26.64
C ALA A 569 0.31 -9.98 -25.74
N TYR A 570 0.45 -10.28 -24.44
CA TYR A 570 -0.51 -9.97 -23.40
C TYR A 570 -0.80 -8.45 -23.35
N GLY A 571 -2.06 -8.06 -23.15
CA GLY A 571 -2.47 -6.64 -23.13
C GLY A 571 -3.16 -6.14 -24.40
N ASN A 572 -3.51 -7.02 -25.32
CA ASN A 572 -4.16 -6.67 -26.59
C ASN A 572 -5.55 -7.30 -26.75
N ASN A 573 -6.12 -7.81 -25.66
CA ASN A 573 -7.34 -8.61 -25.63
C ASN A 573 -7.31 -9.81 -26.59
N ASP A 574 -6.17 -10.51 -26.64
CA ASP A 574 -5.96 -11.72 -27.42
C ASP A 574 -5.82 -12.92 -26.49
N ASP A 575 -6.84 -13.80 -26.49
CA ASP A 575 -6.92 -14.94 -25.58
C ASP A 575 -5.70 -15.86 -25.67
N ARG A 576 -5.03 -15.93 -26.83
CA ARG A 576 -3.84 -16.78 -27.02
C ARG A 576 -2.69 -16.42 -26.07
N ALA A 577 -2.57 -15.15 -25.68
CA ALA A 577 -1.58 -14.66 -24.73
C ALA A 577 -2.19 -14.45 -23.34
N ASP A 578 -3.42 -13.93 -23.28
CA ASP A 578 -4.09 -13.64 -22.01
C ASP A 578 -4.35 -14.92 -21.20
N GLU A 579 -4.70 -16.05 -21.83
CA GLU A 579 -4.89 -17.33 -21.14
C GLU A 579 -3.58 -17.86 -20.51
N LEU A 580 -2.42 -17.52 -21.08
CA LEU A 580 -1.12 -17.88 -20.49
C LEU A 580 -0.86 -17.08 -19.21
N ALA A 581 -1.21 -15.79 -19.19
CA ALA A 581 -1.11 -14.97 -17.99
C ALA A 581 -2.08 -15.46 -16.90
N VAL A 582 -3.33 -15.81 -17.27
CA VAL A 582 -4.31 -16.42 -16.36
C VAL A 582 -3.77 -17.72 -15.77
N TRP A 583 -3.26 -18.63 -16.62
CA TRP A 583 -2.70 -19.91 -16.18
C TRP A 583 -1.55 -19.73 -15.17
N LEU A 584 -0.62 -18.79 -15.43
CA LEU A 584 0.50 -18.51 -14.53
C LEU A 584 0.02 -18.07 -13.14
N VAL A 585 -1.00 -17.20 -13.08
CA VAL A 585 -1.60 -16.73 -11.82
C VAL A 585 -2.24 -17.89 -11.06
N GLU A 586 -3.05 -18.71 -11.72
CA GLU A 586 -3.75 -19.82 -11.08
C GLU A 586 -2.82 -20.96 -10.65
N GLU A 587 -1.88 -21.34 -11.52
CA GLU A 587 -0.95 -22.43 -11.27
C GLU A 587 -0.02 -22.08 -10.11
N PHE A 588 0.56 -20.87 -10.07
CA PHE A 588 1.45 -20.51 -8.97
C PHE A 588 0.71 -20.48 -7.61
N MET A 589 -0.51 -19.93 -7.58
CA MET A 589 -1.35 -19.95 -6.37
C MET A 589 -1.69 -21.39 -5.93
N ARG A 590 -1.97 -22.31 -6.87
CA ARG A 590 -2.19 -23.73 -6.55
C ARG A 590 -0.97 -24.37 -5.89
N LYS A 591 0.24 -24.00 -6.29
CA LYS A 591 1.48 -24.51 -5.70
C LYS A 591 1.75 -23.90 -4.33
N VAL A 592 1.59 -22.58 -4.18
CA VAL A 592 1.72 -21.88 -2.89
C VAL A 592 0.83 -22.52 -1.81
N ARG A 593 -0.42 -22.87 -2.14
CA ARG A 593 -1.38 -23.51 -1.21
C ARG A 593 -0.94 -24.89 -0.68
N LYS A 594 0.06 -25.55 -1.28
CA LYS A 594 0.55 -26.86 -0.82
C LYS A 594 1.43 -26.77 0.42
N HIS A 595 1.97 -25.59 0.72
CA HIS A 595 2.97 -25.41 1.77
C HIS A 595 2.35 -24.83 3.05
N PRO A 596 2.51 -25.45 4.23
CA PRO A 596 1.98 -24.91 5.48
C PRO A 596 2.53 -23.51 5.81
N THR A 597 1.71 -22.69 6.43
CA THR A 597 2.04 -21.30 6.79
C THR A 597 2.11 -21.10 8.30
N TYR A 598 3.00 -20.19 8.73
CA TYR A 598 3.12 -19.75 10.11
C TYR A 598 1.77 -19.18 10.61
N ARG A 599 1.38 -19.57 11.83
CA ARG A 599 0.06 -19.29 12.47
C ARG A 599 -1.15 -19.68 11.61
N GLY A 600 -1.00 -20.62 10.67
CA GLY A 600 -2.08 -21.06 9.80
C GLY A 600 -2.64 -19.93 8.92
N ALA A 601 -1.81 -18.94 8.57
CA ALA A 601 -2.22 -17.83 7.74
C ALA A 601 -2.73 -18.32 6.36
N GLU A 602 -3.90 -17.86 5.94
CA GLU A 602 -4.51 -18.28 4.68
C GLU A 602 -3.68 -17.81 3.48
N HIS A 603 -3.44 -18.67 2.49
CA HIS A 603 -2.63 -18.28 1.34
C HIS A 603 -3.37 -17.32 0.41
N THR A 604 -2.75 -16.17 0.15
CA THR A 604 -3.19 -15.24 -0.89
C THR A 604 -2.03 -14.91 -1.83
N GLN A 605 -2.35 -14.36 -2.99
CA GLN A 605 -1.35 -13.94 -3.97
C GLN A 605 -1.67 -12.54 -4.47
N SER A 606 -0.63 -11.78 -4.86
CA SER A 606 -0.79 -10.50 -5.55
C SER A 606 -0.01 -10.48 -6.85
N VAL A 607 -0.58 -9.87 -7.89
CA VAL A 607 0.18 -9.48 -9.10
C VAL A 607 0.60 -8.01 -8.93
N LEU A 608 1.67 -7.81 -8.17
CA LEU A 608 2.15 -6.50 -7.70
C LEU A 608 3.69 -6.51 -7.64
N THR A 609 4.33 -5.43 -8.13
CA THR A 609 5.79 -5.34 -8.14
C THR A 609 6.35 -4.20 -7.30
N ILE A 610 5.64 -3.09 -7.13
CA ILE A 610 6.25 -1.80 -6.76
C ILE A 610 7.38 -1.49 -7.77
N THR A 611 8.60 -1.21 -7.30
CA THR A 611 9.80 -0.93 -8.12
C THR A 611 10.65 -2.20 -8.29
N SER A 612 10.21 -3.36 -7.76
CA SER A 612 10.87 -4.63 -8.04
C SER A 612 10.85 -5.00 -9.52
N ASN A 613 10.02 -4.36 -10.35
CA ASN A 613 10.08 -4.51 -11.81
C ASN A 613 11.44 -4.06 -12.37
N VAL A 614 12.02 -2.99 -11.81
CA VAL A 614 13.37 -2.50 -12.16
C VAL A 614 14.44 -3.40 -11.56
N VAL A 615 14.36 -3.69 -10.25
CA VAL A 615 15.38 -4.51 -9.55
C VAL A 615 15.46 -5.93 -10.10
N TYR A 616 14.32 -6.58 -10.34
CA TYR A 616 14.29 -7.91 -10.96
C TYR A 616 14.68 -7.86 -12.44
N GLY A 617 14.26 -6.83 -13.18
CA GLY A 617 14.71 -6.60 -14.56
C GLY A 617 16.23 -6.53 -14.66
N ARG A 618 16.88 -5.71 -13.83
CA ARG A 618 18.35 -5.60 -13.71
C ARG A 618 19.03 -6.92 -13.36
N LYS A 619 18.34 -7.77 -12.60
CA LYS A 619 18.84 -9.08 -12.16
C LYS A 619 18.52 -10.23 -13.13
N THR A 620 17.80 -9.97 -14.22
CA THR A 620 17.34 -11.00 -15.16
C THR A 620 17.95 -10.77 -16.55
N GLY A 621 18.52 -11.82 -17.13
CA GLY A 621 19.06 -11.87 -18.49
C GLY A 621 17.98 -11.74 -19.57
N SER A 622 18.37 -11.82 -20.83
CA SER A 622 17.41 -11.78 -21.94
C SER A 622 16.36 -12.88 -21.80
N THR A 623 15.13 -12.62 -22.22
CA THR A 623 14.01 -13.58 -22.11
C THR A 623 13.44 -13.95 -23.48
N PRO A 624 12.76 -15.12 -23.61
CA PRO A 624 12.24 -15.61 -24.90
C PRO A 624 11.26 -14.68 -25.62
N ASP A 625 10.64 -13.75 -24.90
CA ASP A 625 9.79 -12.69 -25.47
C ASP A 625 10.57 -11.59 -26.22
N GLY A 626 11.91 -11.63 -26.20
CA GLY A 626 12.78 -10.66 -26.84
C GLY A 626 13.14 -9.46 -25.95
N ARG A 627 12.68 -9.41 -24.70
CA ARG A 627 13.12 -8.40 -23.72
C ARG A 627 14.61 -8.61 -23.40
N ARG A 628 15.38 -7.52 -23.36
CA ARG A 628 16.84 -7.59 -23.24
C ARG A 628 17.30 -7.71 -21.79
N ALA A 629 18.46 -8.34 -21.59
CA ALA A 629 19.09 -8.44 -20.28
C ALA A 629 19.18 -7.07 -19.57
N GLY A 630 18.73 -7.02 -18.32
CA GLY A 630 18.80 -5.81 -17.49
C GLY A 630 17.67 -4.80 -17.70
N GLU A 631 16.87 -4.91 -18.76
CA GLU A 631 15.71 -4.04 -19.00
C GLU A 631 14.67 -4.18 -17.86
N PRO A 632 13.92 -3.14 -17.47
CA PRO A 632 12.84 -3.31 -16.49
C PRO A 632 11.75 -4.28 -16.96
N PHE A 633 11.09 -4.95 -16.01
CA PHE A 633 9.76 -5.52 -16.27
C PHE A 633 8.70 -4.41 -16.27
N SER A 634 7.48 -4.72 -16.70
CA SER A 634 6.33 -3.84 -16.46
C SER A 634 5.90 -3.85 -14.98
N PRO A 635 5.28 -2.77 -14.49
CA PRO A 635 4.79 -2.70 -13.11
C PRO A 635 3.57 -3.59 -12.88
N GLY A 636 3.51 -4.31 -11.75
CA GLY A 636 2.36 -5.12 -11.36
C GLY A 636 1.92 -6.13 -12.42
N ALA A 637 0.66 -6.03 -12.83
CA ALA A 637 -0.02 -6.87 -13.82
C ALA A 637 -0.05 -6.25 -15.22
N ASN A 638 0.68 -5.15 -15.45
CA ASN A 638 0.71 -4.46 -16.73
C ASN A 638 1.24 -5.36 -17.86
N PRO A 639 0.75 -5.15 -19.09
CA PRO A 639 1.47 -5.54 -20.30
C PRO A 639 2.91 -5.04 -20.32
N MET A 640 3.79 -5.72 -21.03
CA MET A 640 5.15 -5.22 -21.23
C MET A 640 5.14 -3.88 -21.97
N ASN A 641 6.02 -2.97 -21.55
CA ASN A 641 6.07 -1.60 -22.07
C ASN A 641 6.10 -1.58 -23.60
N GLY A 642 5.12 -0.90 -24.21
CA GLY A 642 4.99 -0.77 -25.67
C GLY A 642 4.38 -1.97 -26.39
N ARG A 643 3.97 -3.04 -25.71
CA ARG A 643 3.36 -4.23 -26.34
C ARG A 643 1.84 -4.19 -26.39
N ASP A 644 1.20 -3.41 -25.53
CA ASP A 644 -0.23 -3.11 -25.54
C ASP A 644 -0.56 -2.01 -26.55
N THR A 645 -0.82 -2.42 -27.78
CA THR A 645 -0.94 -1.55 -28.97
C THR A 645 -2.38 -1.31 -29.43
N HIS A 646 -3.37 -2.00 -28.84
CA HIS A 646 -4.77 -1.98 -29.27
C HIS A 646 -5.66 -0.99 -28.48
N GLY A 647 -5.06 -0.04 -27.77
CA GLY A 647 -5.77 1.02 -27.03
C GLY A 647 -5.89 0.78 -25.52
N TYR A 648 -6.29 1.82 -24.81
CA TYR A 648 -6.38 1.86 -23.34
C TYR A 648 -7.34 0.81 -22.78
N VAL A 649 -8.51 0.65 -23.42
CA VAL A 649 -9.56 -0.29 -23.03
C VAL A 649 -9.12 -1.72 -23.31
N ALA A 650 -8.53 -2.02 -24.47
CA ALA A 650 -8.06 -3.37 -24.78
C ALA A 650 -7.03 -3.88 -23.77
N SER A 651 -6.08 -3.02 -23.39
CA SER A 651 -5.10 -3.29 -22.32
C SER A 651 -5.78 -3.58 -20.98
N ALA A 652 -6.75 -2.75 -20.58
CA ALA A 652 -7.52 -2.97 -19.37
C ALA A 652 -8.37 -4.26 -19.42
N MET A 653 -8.94 -4.63 -20.57
CA MET A 653 -9.72 -5.86 -20.72
C MET A 653 -8.86 -7.12 -20.58
N SER A 654 -7.63 -7.14 -21.12
CA SER A 654 -6.70 -8.24 -20.88
C SER A 654 -6.40 -8.44 -19.39
N VAL A 655 -6.18 -7.34 -18.67
CA VAL A 655 -5.88 -7.39 -17.23
C VAL A 655 -7.10 -7.82 -16.42
N ALA A 656 -8.31 -7.42 -16.83
CA ALA A 656 -9.56 -7.82 -16.18
C ALA A 656 -9.82 -9.35 -16.25
N LYS A 657 -9.19 -10.07 -17.18
CA LYS A 657 -9.27 -11.54 -17.25
C LYS A 657 -8.50 -12.22 -16.11
N LEU A 658 -7.54 -11.55 -15.47
CA LEU A 658 -6.75 -12.16 -14.40
C LEU A 658 -7.65 -12.50 -13.19
N PRO A 659 -7.61 -13.75 -12.69
CA PRO A 659 -8.59 -14.21 -11.73
C PRO A 659 -8.30 -13.69 -10.32
N TYR A 660 -9.08 -12.72 -9.85
CA TYR A 660 -8.96 -12.18 -8.48
C TYR A 660 -9.04 -13.27 -7.40
N ALA A 661 -9.82 -14.34 -7.60
CA ALA A 661 -9.91 -15.48 -6.67
C ALA A 661 -8.58 -16.27 -6.50
N ALA A 662 -7.64 -16.13 -7.44
CA ALA A 662 -6.29 -16.67 -7.33
C ALA A 662 -5.25 -15.57 -7.02
N ALA A 663 -5.69 -14.33 -6.82
CA ALA A 663 -4.85 -13.18 -6.53
C ALA A 663 -5.55 -12.21 -5.54
N GLU A 664 -6.12 -12.75 -4.46
CA GLU A 664 -6.94 -11.97 -3.51
C GLU A 664 -6.15 -10.90 -2.72
N ASP A 665 -4.81 -10.94 -2.74
CA ASP A 665 -3.97 -9.85 -2.21
C ASP A 665 -3.81 -8.68 -3.20
N GLY A 666 -4.34 -8.81 -4.41
CA GLY A 666 -4.58 -7.71 -5.36
C GLY A 666 -3.88 -7.85 -6.71
N ILE A 667 -4.44 -7.18 -7.73
CA ILE A 667 -3.96 -7.18 -9.12
C ILE A 667 -3.74 -5.73 -9.57
N SER A 668 -2.48 -5.29 -9.70
CA SER A 668 -2.18 -3.88 -9.96
C SER A 668 -2.04 -3.57 -11.45
N LEU A 669 -2.96 -2.79 -12.02
CA LEU A 669 -2.80 -2.11 -13.31
C LEU A 669 -2.40 -0.63 -13.15
N THR A 670 -1.39 -0.19 -13.89
CA THR A 670 -1.02 1.23 -14.04
C THR A 670 -1.16 1.70 -15.47
N ASN A 671 -2.22 2.46 -15.75
CA ASN A 671 -2.58 2.82 -17.10
C ASN A 671 -2.43 4.33 -17.34
N THR A 672 -1.73 4.69 -18.42
CA THR A 672 -1.48 6.08 -18.79
C THR A 672 -2.14 6.40 -20.11
N VAL A 673 -2.95 7.44 -20.14
CA VAL A 673 -3.63 7.94 -21.36
C VAL A 673 -3.25 9.40 -21.59
N THR A 674 -3.11 9.79 -22.86
CA THR A 674 -2.93 11.21 -23.17
C THR A 674 -4.28 11.95 -23.03
N PRO A 675 -4.29 13.24 -22.64
CA PRO A 675 -5.53 14.00 -22.51
C PRO A 675 -6.40 13.98 -23.78
N ASP A 676 -5.78 14.05 -24.96
CA ASP A 676 -6.49 14.09 -26.25
C ASP A 676 -7.06 12.72 -26.65
N ALA A 677 -6.40 11.63 -26.26
CA ALA A 677 -6.92 10.28 -26.44
C ALA A 677 -8.20 10.05 -25.62
N LEU A 678 -8.26 10.62 -24.41
CA LEU A 678 -9.38 10.47 -23.50
C LEU A 678 -10.62 11.28 -23.94
N GLY A 679 -10.45 12.41 -24.63
CA GLY A 679 -11.56 13.23 -25.14
C GLY A 679 -11.11 14.62 -25.59
N ARG A 680 -11.92 15.27 -26.43
CA ARG A 680 -11.59 16.59 -27.00
C ARG A 680 -11.99 17.74 -26.10
N THR A 681 -13.03 17.57 -25.27
CA THR A 681 -13.44 18.56 -24.26
C THR A 681 -13.20 18.06 -22.83
N PRO A 682 -13.06 18.98 -21.85
CA PRO A 682 -12.95 18.59 -20.44
C PRO A 682 -14.09 17.71 -19.93
N GLU A 683 -15.31 17.87 -20.45
CA GLU A 683 -16.50 17.10 -20.08
C GLU A 683 -16.51 15.72 -20.74
N GLU A 684 -16.06 15.63 -22.00
CA GLU A 684 -15.84 14.35 -22.67
C GLU A 684 -14.81 13.51 -21.92
N ARG A 685 -13.68 14.10 -21.53
CA ARG A 685 -12.63 13.39 -20.79
C ARG A 685 -13.14 12.78 -19.49
N VAL A 686 -13.92 13.55 -18.73
CA VAL A 686 -14.56 13.07 -17.48
C VAL A 686 -15.52 11.92 -17.74
N ARG A 687 -16.45 12.08 -18.69
CA ARG A 687 -17.43 11.05 -19.02
C ARG A 687 -16.77 9.77 -19.53
N ASN A 688 -15.77 9.90 -20.39
CA ASN A 688 -15.07 8.76 -20.97
C ASN A 688 -14.27 8.01 -19.91
N LEU A 689 -13.53 8.71 -19.03
CA LEU A 689 -12.80 8.06 -17.95
C LEU A 689 -13.73 7.32 -16.98
N ALA A 690 -14.82 7.96 -16.56
CA ALA A 690 -15.83 7.30 -15.71
C ALA A 690 -16.43 6.08 -16.41
N GLY A 691 -16.70 6.16 -17.71
CA GLY A 691 -17.18 5.04 -18.53
C GLY A 691 -16.18 3.89 -18.64
N VAL A 692 -14.88 4.19 -18.77
CA VAL A 692 -13.83 3.16 -18.77
C VAL A 692 -13.75 2.45 -17.43
N LEU A 693 -13.78 3.19 -16.32
CA LEU A 693 -13.77 2.62 -14.98
C LEU A 693 -15.02 1.75 -14.73
N ASP A 694 -16.19 2.18 -15.20
CA ASP A 694 -17.42 1.39 -15.16
C ASP A 694 -17.30 0.10 -15.97
N GLY A 695 -16.82 0.19 -17.22
CA GLY A 695 -16.62 -0.97 -18.08
C GLY A 695 -15.62 -1.96 -17.50
N TYR A 696 -14.44 -1.49 -17.09
CA TYR A 696 -13.38 -2.29 -16.48
C TYR A 696 -13.87 -3.02 -15.23
N THR A 697 -14.53 -2.31 -14.32
CA THR A 697 -15.07 -2.90 -13.08
C THR A 697 -16.18 -3.92 -13.37
N ALA A 698 -17.05 -3.63 -14.35
CA ALA A 698 -18.18 -4.51 -14.70
C ALA A 698 -17.75 -5.84 -15.30
N VAL A 699 -16.57 -5.91 -15.93
CA VAL A 699 -16.04 -7.16 -16.51
C VAL A 699 -15.05 -7.90 -15.60
N GLY A 700 -14.95 -7.52 -14.33
CA GLY A 700 -14.08 -8.18 -13.35
C GLY A 700 -12.68 -7.58 -13.21
N GLY A 701 -12.45 -6.38 -13.76
CA GLY A 701 -11.26 -5.60 -13.45
C GLY A 701 -11.18 -5.26 -11.96
N PHE A 702 -9.98 -5.38 -11.38
CA PHE A 702 -9.79 -5.21 -9.93
C PHE A 702 -9.31 -3.80 -9.55
N HIS A 703 -8.07 -3.45 -9.86
CA HIS A 703 -7.48 -2.15 -9.53
C HIS A 703 -7.02 -1.42 -10.81
N MET A 704 -7.08 -0.09 -10.80
CA MET A 704 -6.52 0.77 -11.84
C MET A 704 -5.92 2.06 -11.24
N ASN A 705 -4.63 2.27 -11.48
CA ASN A 705 -4.01 3.58 -11.43
C ASN A 705 -4.29 4.32 -12.74
N VAL A 706 -4.69 5.59 -12.62
CA VAL A 706 -4.98 6.44 -13.77
C VAL A 706 -4.00 7.60 -13.82
N ASN A 707 -3.19 7.63 -14.87
CA ASN A 707 -2.42 8.81 -15.26
C ASN A 707 -3.04 9.44 -16.51
N VAL A 708 -3.27 10.75 -16.47
CA VAL A 708 -3.70 11.54 -17.64
C VAL A 708 -2.61 12.56 -17.95
N LEU A 709 -1.61 12.14 -18.73
CA LEU A 709 -0.34 12.86 -18.86
C LEU A 709 0.17 12.84 -20.30
N ASN A 710 0.89 13.89 -20.66
CA ASN A 710 1.69 13.95 -21.88
C ASN A 710 3.15 13.60 -21.57
N ARG A 711 3.79 12.87 -22.48
CA ARG A 711 5.20 12.48 -22.34
C ARG A 711 6.11 13.72 -22.27
N GLU A 712 5.77 14.76 -23.00
CA GLU A 712 6.48 16.03 -23.08
C GLU A 712 6.53 16.74 -21.72
N THR A 713 5.45 16.66 -20.94
CA THR A 713 5.41 17.23 -19.58
C THR A 713 6.43 16.54 -18.66
N LEU A 714 6.56 15.22 -18.77
CA LEU A 714 7.54 14.47 -17.98
C LEU A 714 8.97 14.78 -18.45
N LEU A 715 9.20 14.92 -19.75
CA LEU A 715 10.50 15.34 -20.28
C LEU A 715 10.90 16.74 -19.79
N ASP A 716 10.00 17.72 -19.82
CA ASP A 716 10.28 19.06 -19.28
C ASP A 716 10.53 18.99 -17.77
N ALA A 717 9.79 18.16 -17.02
CA ALA A 717 9.99 17.99 -15.58
C ALA A 717 11.32 17.29 -15.23
N MET A 718 11.88 16.48 -16.13
CA MET A 718 13.20 15.88 -15.95
C MET A 718 14.33 16.89 -16.09
N GLU A 719 14.17 17.91 -16.93
CA GLU A 719 15.18 18.95 -17.19
C GLU A 719 14.97 20.19 -16.32
N HIS A 720 13.72 20.47 -15.92
CA HIS A 720 13.30 21.64 -15.14
C HIS A 720 12.48 21.24 -13.89
N PRO A 721 13.03 20.43 -12.97
CA PRO A 721 12.30 19.92 -11.81
C PRO A 721 11.73 21.03 -10.89
N GLU A 722 12.34 22.23 -10.89
CA GLU A 722 11.89 23.40 -10.14
C GLU A 722 10.52 23.93 -10.59
N LYS A 723 10.10 23.68 -11.84
CA LYS A 723 8.78 24.05 -12.35
C LYS A 723 7.68 23.09 -11.90
N TYR A 724 8.05 21.89 -11.45
CA TYR A 724 7.13 20.78 -11.18
C TYR A 724 7.29 20.18 -9.77
N PRO A 725 7.35 21.00 -8.69
CA PRO A 725 7.70 20.52 -7.36
C PRO A 725 6.69 19.51 -6.78
N GLN A 726 5.45 19.54 -7.26
CA GLN A 726 4.34 18.68 -6.84
C GLN A 726 3.79 17.79 -7.97
N LEU A 727 4.47 17.72 -9.13
CA LEU A 727 4.02 16.84 -10.22
C LEU A 727 3.99 15.39 -9.72
N THR A 728 2.78 14.87 -9.59
CA THR A 728 2.49 13.56 -9.03
C THR A 728 2.08 12.61 -10.13
N ILE A 729 2.61 11.39 -10.09
CA ILE A 729 2.29 10.33 -11.04
C ILE A 729 2.00 9.02 -10.28
N ARG A 730 1.10 8.19 -10.82
CA ARG A 730 0.91 6.82 -10.36
C ARG A 730 1.91 5.88 -11.01
N VAL A 731 2.56 5.00 -10.23
CA VAL A 731 3.64 4.15 -10.75
C VAL A 731 3.38 2.65 -10.61
N SER A 732 2.86 2.14 -9.48
CA SER A 732 2.80 0.68 -9.26
C SER A 732 1.88 0.29 -8.10
N GLY A 733 0.72 0.95 -8.00
CA GLY A 733 -0.22 0.82 -6.87
C GLY A 733 -0.11 1.95 -5.83
N TYR A 734 0.70 2.95 -6.14
CA TYR A 734 0.89 4.16 -5.35
C TYR A 734 1.37 5.30 -6.25
N ALA A 735 1.36 6.51 -5.70
CA ALA A 735 1.84 7.71 -6.36
C ALA A 735 3.21 8.15 -5.87
N VAL A 736 3.92 8.93 -6.68
CA VAL A 736 5.18 9.58 -6.31
C VAL A 736 5.23 10.99 -6.90
N ASN A 737 5.96 11.90 -6.24
CA ASN A 737 6.41 13.10 -6.93
C ASN A 737 7.45 12.67 -7.97
N PHE A 738 7.22 12.97 -9.24
CA PHE A 738 8.09 12.56 -10.34
C PHE A 738 9.55 13.05 -10.16
N VAL A 739 9.71 14.25 -9.59
CA VAL A 739 11.02 14.85 -9.28
C VAL A 739 11.74 14.19 -8.10
N ARG A 740 11.10 13.27 -7.36
CA ARG A 740 11.74 12.45 -6.31
C ARG A 740 12.28 11.11 -6.83
N LEU A 741 11.95 10.74 -8.07
CA LEU A 741 12.50 9.53 -8.70
C LEU A 741 13.93 9.78 -9.17
N THR A 742 14.77 8.74 -9.12
CA THR A 742 16.09 8.78 -9.75
C THR A 742 15.95 8.85 -11.28
N ARG A 743 17.00 9.30 -11.99
CA ARG A 743 16.98 9.38 -13.47
C ARG A 743 16.61 8.05 -14.12
N GLU A 744 17.11 6.93 -13.60
CA GLU A 744 16.79 5.59 -14.10
C GLU A 744 15.31 5.25 -13.91
N GLN A 745 14.74 5.57 -12.73
CA GLN A 745 13.32 5.37 -12.45
C GLN A 745 12.41 6.27 -13.31
N GLN A 746 12.84 7.51 -13.56
CA GLN A 746 12.14 8.42 -14.49
C GLN A 746 12.14 7.89 -15.92
N LEU A 747 13.26 7.29 -16.36
CA LEU A 747 13.36 6.66 -17.67
C LEU A 747 12.47 5.41 -17.79
N ASP A 748 12.33 4.60 -16.72
CA ASP A 748 11.34 3.51 -16.68
C ASP A 748 9.93 4.06 -16.91
N VAL A 749 9.54 5.11 -16.17
CA VAL A 749 8.21 5.74 -16.32
C VAL A 749 8.00 6.25 -17.76
N LEU A 750 8.98 6.92 -18.37
CA LEU A 750 8.90 7.38 -19.74
C LEU A 750 8.86 6.25 -20.78
N GLY A 751 9.43 5.09 -20.45
CA GLY A 751 9.45 3.91 -21.31
C GLY A 751 8.12 3.17 -21.36
N ARG A 752 7.20 3.43 -20.42
CA ARG A 752 5.88 2.80 -20.35
C ARG A 752 4.98 3.25 -21.50
N THR A 753 3.90 2.50 -21.70
CA THR A 753 2.88 2.82 -22.71
C THR A 753 2.11 4.08 -22.35
N PHE A 754 2.03 5.02 -23.30
CA PHE A 754 1.15 6.18 -23.26
C PHE A 754 0.09 5.98 -24.33
N HIS A 755 -1.13 5.61 -23.92
CA HIS A 755 -2.18 5.32 -24.89
C HIS A 755 -2.64 6.59 -25.60
N GLY A 756 -2.48 6.60 -26.93
CA GLY A 756 -2.95 7.65 -27.84
C GLY A 756 -4.39 7.42 -28.34
N SER A 757 -5.06 6.36 -27.89
CA SER A 757 -6.47 6.05 -28.17
C SER A 757 -7.10 5.25 -27.03
N LEU A 758 -8.42 5.35 -26.88
CA LEU A 758 -9.21 4.56 -25.95
C LEU A 758 -9.36 3.12 -26.40
#